data_AF-A0A5B9FTY5-F1
#
_entry.id   AF-A0A5B9FTY5-F1
#
_cell.length_a   1.000
_cell.length_b   1.000
_cell.length_c   1.000
_cell.angle_alpha   90.00
_cell.angle_beta   90.00
_cell.angle_gamma   90.00
#
_symmetry.space_group_name_H-M   'P 1'
#
loop_
_entity.id
_entity.type
_entity.pdbx_description
1 polymer ?
#
loop_
_entity_poly.entity_id
_entity_poly.type
_entity_poly.pdbx_seq_one_letter_code
_entity_poly.pdbx_strand_id
1 'polypeptide(L)'
;MKLNTTTFKIGLLALSGLLSAGAFAQSKKTKQFGPSQKSGLINCATTQYEENLQRKFPNRSNTVQFEEWIAQKIEEQKAKGFLKNTQTTNEVVTIPVVFHIIHDGDAIGQNENIADEQILSQLTVLNQDFRRMADTPGFNTNPVGADMEIEFCLAQRDEYGIATSGITRHYYENDDPYGWEMDAVETIIKPQTQWDPNKYLNIWVVSNLYIGFNGTPIGELAGYAQFPTESGLEGLEEEGLPVLAETDGVALGAMYCGSSDIYPNGYYDEEGGKDKGRSASHEVGHYFGLRHIWGDGNCSFDDYCADTPVAAAANSGCPEGQDSCPSSPGMDMIENYMDYTNDSCQNVFTQNQKERMQAVLANSPRRASLITSDGCVPGVVYDNDGSLNINPLQQSCGEEFALTINLKNTGNNTITAAEISYTLDEEAAVYSWTGELENGETVTIELPVAEPAAGEHTLSLYIVSVNNTEDEAPLNDTITQDFTYTPVGSYNTQALTVTILTDGWGDETYWGVLDANEELVTYGGPYDDDTLYTETVELEISQCYTFVIIDQAGDGMCCDFGEGYYEVTTIDGTVVASGGSFGATEETSFYVDTTLGNNDFVYENGIKLYPNPTNSIINISIKNNELPESYTIYNNLGQVVAQSEVNSVDNLSINTSAYSNGIYFIKIDIEGQSATLKFIKN
;
A
#
# COMPACT_ATOMS: atom_id res chain seq x y z
N MET A 1 -51.02 3.57 -46.80
CA MET A 1 -51.37 2.40 -47.64
C MET A 1 -50.88 1.16 -46.90
N LYS A 2 -51.82 0.35 -46.35
CA LYS A 2 -51.72 -1.02 -45.78
C LYS A 2 -50.56 -1.35 -44.79
N LEU A 3 -50.87 -1.54 -43.50
CA LEU A 3 -51.10 -2.85 -42.78
C LEU A 3 -49.81 -3.70 -42.72
N ASN A 4 -49.32 -4.22 -41.59
CA ASN A 4 -50.07 -5.04 -40.61
C ASN A 4 -49.25 -5.32 -39.33
N THR A 5 -49.96 -5.38 -38.21
CA THR A 5 -49.62 -5.92 -36.87
C THR A 5 -49.45 -7.44 -36.84
N THR A 6 -48.61 -8.00 -35.94
CA THR A 6 -48.97 -9.23 -35.19
C THR A 6 -48.19 -9.38 -33.86
N THR A 7 -48.94 -9.48 -32.78
CA THR A 7 -48.61 -9.84 -31.38
C THR A 7 -48.61 -11.37 -31.19
N PHE A 8 -47.89 -11.95 -30.22
CA PHE A 8 -48.28 -13.14 -29.38
C PHE A 8 -47.12 -13.47 -28.39
N LYS A 9 -47.23 -13.20 -27.08
CA LYS A 9 -47.76 -14.01 -25.93
C LYS A 9 -46.85 -15.15 -25.40
N ILE A 10 -46.28 -14.89 -24.22
CA ILE A 10 -46.30 -15.64 -22.92
C ILE A 10 -46.37 -17.18 -22.97
N GLY A 11 -45.41 -17.82 -22.31
CA GLY A 11 -45.49 -19.17 -21.73
C GLY A 11 -44.78 -19.23 -20.37
N LEU A 12 -45.51 -19.64 -19.33
CA LEU A 12 -45.09 -19.78 -17.93
C LEU A 12 -44.90 -21.28 -17.59
N LEU A 13 -44.11 -21.55 -16.54
CA LEU A 13 -44.01 -22.75 -15.68
C LEU A 13 -43.15 -23.95 -16.14
N ALA A 14 -42.07 -24.22 -15.37
CA ALA A 14 -42.00 -25.42 -14.52
C ALA A 14 -40.96 -25.25 -13.39
N LEU A 15 -41.42 -25.54 -12.17
CA LEU A 15 -40.71 -25.55 -10.90
C LEU A 15 -40.04 -26.94 -10.71
N SER A 16 -38.75 -26.99 -10.36
CA SER A 16 -38.17 -28.15 -9.68
C SER A 16 -37.02 -27.70 -8.79
N GLY A 17 -37.26 -27.73 -7.48
CA GLY A 17 -36.25 -27.46 -6.46
C GLY A 17 -35.18 -28.54 -6.39
N LEU A 18 -33.97 -28.09 -6.08
CA LEU A 18 -32.92 -28.87 -5.45
C LEU A 18 -32.31 -27.96 -4.38
N LEU A 19 -32.50 -28.36 -3.12
CA LEU A 19 -31.71 -27.86 -2.01
C LEU A 19 -30.24 -28.25 -2.26
N SER A 20 -29.38 -27.26 -2.41
CA SER A 20 -27.98 -27.37 -2.05
C SER A 20 -27.66 -26.17 -1.17
N ALA A 21 -27.28 -26.45 0.07
CA ALA A 21 -26.63 -25.48 0.93
C ALA A 21 -25.33 -25.05 0.24
N GLY A 22 -25.39 -23.94 -0.49
CA GLY A 22 -24.22 -23.21 -0.94
C GLY A 22 -23.82 -22.30 0.20
N ALA A 23 -22.65 -22.54 0.78
CA ALA A 23 -21.94 -21.49 1.49
C ALA A 23 -21.94 -20.26 0.58
N PHE A 24 -22.43 -19.13 1.09
CA PHE A 24 -22.09 -17.83 0.51
C PHE A 24 -20.60 -17.62 0.78
N ALA A 25 -19.76 -18.27 -0.02
CA ALA A 25 -18.48 -17.69 -0.36
C ALA A 25 -18.86 -16.45 -1.18
N GLN A 26 -18.76 -15.27 -0.57
CA GLN A 26 -18.58 -14.05 -1.32
C GLN A 26 -17.38 -14.30 -2.23
N SER A 27 -17.63 -14.65 -3.49
CA SER A 27 -16.65 -14.34 -4.51
C SER A 27 -16.65 -12.81 -4.55
N LYS A 28 -15.71 -12.17 -3.83
CA LYS A 28 -15.15 -10.91 -4.28
C LYS A 28 -14.98 -11.11 -5.78
N LYS A 29 -15.75 -10.39 -6.59
CA LYS A 29 -15.39 -10.27 -8.00
C LYS A 29 -13.96 -9.77 -7.94
N THR A 30 -13.05 -10.59 -8.45
CA THR A 30 -11.64 -10.26 -8.57
C THR A 30 -11.55 -8.84 -9.08
N LYS A 31 -10.93 -8.00 -8.25
CA LYS A 31 -10.29 -6.75 -8.63
C LYS A 31 -9.64 -6.98 -10.00
N GLN A 32 -10.27 -6.52 -11.09
CA GLN A 32 -9.52 -6.25 -12.32
C GLN A 32 -9.06 -4.82 -12.15
N PHE A 33 -7.94 -4.66 -11.45
CA PHE A 33 -7.31 -3.37 -11.19
C PHE A 33 -6.25 -3.14 -12.26
N GLY A 34 -6.19 -1.91 -12.75
CA GLY A 34 -5.45 -1.51 -13.93
C GLY A 34 -6.39 -0.91 -14.99
N PRO A 35 -6.45 0.42 -15.13
CA PRO A 35 -6.94 0.99 -16.38
C PRO A 35 -6.02 0.49 -17.50
N SER A 36 -6.59 -0.22 -18.49
CA SER A 36 -5.96 -0.35 -19.80
C SER A 36 -6.02 1.00 -20.52
N GLN A 37 -5.24 1.96 -20.05
CA GLN A 37 -4.75 3.04 -20.89
C GLN A 37 -3.24 2.94 -20.85
N LYS A 38 -2.68 2.16 -21.80
CA LYS A 38 -1.26 2.23 -22.13
C LYS A 38 -0.97 3.64 -22.66
N SER A 39 -0.72 4.60 -21.77
CA SER A 39 0.41 5.49 -21.97
C SER A 39 1.64 4.57 -22.15
N GLY A 40 2.51 4.86 -23.11
CA GLY A 40 3.55 3.90 -23.49
C GLY A 40 4.42 3.49 -22.29
N LEU A 41 4.67 2.18 -22.14
CA LEU A 41 5.60 1.65 -21.15
C LEU A 41 6.95 2.38 -21.26
N ILE A 42 7.37 2.97 -20.16
CA ILE A 42 8.71 3.48 -19.94
C ILE A 42 9.51 2.33 -19.32
N ASN A 43 10.55 1.86 -20.00
CA ASN A 43 11.32 0.71 -19.50
C ASN A 43 12.15 1.07 -18.27
N CYS A 44 12.74 2.27 -18.25
CA CYS A 44 13.62 2.72 -17.19
C CYS A 44 13.53 4.25 -17.01
N ALA A 45 13.64 4.71 -15.76
CA ALA A 45 13.65 6.12 -15.37
C ALA A 45 14.95 6.55 -14.68
N THR A 46 16.00 5.71 -14.69
CA THR A 46 17.24 5.90 -13.92
C THR A 46 17.96 7.21 -14.28
N THR A 47 18.03 7.59 -15.56
CA THR A 47 18.65 8.86 -15.97
C THR A 47 17.84 10.07 -15.50
N GLN A 48 16.50 10.01 -15.59
CA GLN A 48 15.60 11.06 -15.12
C GLN A 48 15.66 11.20 -13.59
N TYR A 49 15.76 10.07 -12.89
CA TYR A 49 15.92 10.04 -11.44
C TYR A 49 17.26 10.66 -11.01
N GLU A 50 18.35 10.37 -11.72
CA GLU A 50 19.66 10.99 -11.48
C GLU A 50 19.64 12.50 -11.70
N GLU A 51 19.00 12.98 -12.77
CA GLU A 51 18.80 14.42 -13.01
C GLU A 51 17.99 15.07 -11.87
N ASN A 52 16.97 14.38 -11.34
CA ASN A 52 16.21 14.84 -10.19
C ASN A 52 17.08 14.93 -8.94
N LEU A 53 17.91 13.91 -8.67
CA LEU A 53 18.86 13.91 -7.56
C LEU A 53 19.88 15.05 -7.68
N GLN A 54 20.44 15.30 -8.87
CA GLN A 54 21.38 16.41 -9.10
C GLN A 54 20.72 17.77 -8.90
N ARG A 55 19.44 17.90 -9.22
CA ARG A 55 18.65 19.12 -8.96
C ARG A 55 18.35 19.30 -7.46
N LYS A 56 17.99 18.22 -6.75
CA LYS A 56 17.72 18.24 -5.29
C LYS A 56 19.02 18.43 -4.49
N PHE A 57 20.14 17.90 -4.97
CA PHE A 57 21.45 17.88 -4.30
C PHE A 57 22.54 18.47 -5.22
N PRO A 58 22.75 19.81 -5.20
CA PRO A 58 23.66 20.48 -6.12
C PRO A 58 25.14 20.06 -6.03
N ASN A 59 25.54 19.42 -4.94
CA ASN A 59 26.89 18.89 -4.74
C ASN A 59 27.07 17.48 -5.33
N ARG A 60 25.98 16.78 -5.70
CA ARG A 60 26.06 15.49 -6.38
C ARG A 60 26.77 15.66 -7.73
N SER A 61 27.77 14.83 -7.99
CA SER A 61 28.56 14.88 -9.23
C SER A 61 27.64 14.74 -10.43
N ASN A 62 27.79 15.63 -11.42
CA ASN A 62 27.10 15.46 -12.68
C ASN A 62 27.71 14.32 -13.51
N THR A 63 27.03 13.95 -14.60
CA THR A 63 27.48 12.90 -15.52
C THR A 63 28.95 13.08 -15.92
N VAL A 64 29.36 14.25 -16.42
CA VAL A 64 30.75 14.45 -16.89
C VAL A 64 31.77 14.19 -15.77
N GLN A 65 31.52 14.69 -14.57
CA GLN A 65 32.41 14.50 -13.42
C GLN A 65 32.52 13.02 -13.04
N PHE A 66 31.40 12.31 -12.96
CA PHE A 66 31.38 10.89 -12.65
C PHE A 66 32.13 10.07 -13.71
N GLU A 67 31.92 10.40 -15.00
CA GLU A 67 32.56 9.70 -16.12
C GLU A 67 34.08 9.93 -16.18
N GLU A 68 34.54 11.15 -15.89
CA GLU A 68 35.97 11.44 -15.75
C GLU A 68 36.60 10.66 -14.58
N TRP A 69 35.91 10.60 -13.45
CA TRP A 69 36.36 9.85 -12.27
C TRP A 69 36.44 8.34 -12.54
N ILE A 70 35.39 7.72 -13.07
CA ILE A 70 35.35 6.28 -13.28
C ILE A 70 36.32 5.84 -14.38
N ALA A 71 36.51 6.64 -15.43
CA ALA A 71 37.51 6.36 -16.46
C ALA A 71 38.93 6.24 -15.88
N GLN A 72 39.28 7.13 -14.94
CA GLN A 72 40.55 7.03 -14.22
C GLN A 72 40.62 5.72 -13.40
N LYS A 73 39.53 5.33 -12.72
CA LYS A 73 39.48 4.10 -11.92
C LYS A 73 39.58 2.82 -12.75
N ILE A 74 38.95 2.80 -13.92
CA ILE A 74 39.07 1.69 -14.87
C ILE A 74 40.53 1.50 -15.29
N GLU A 75 41.23 2.57 -15.67
CA GLU A 75 42.64 2.49 -16.07
C GLU A 75 43.56 2.11 -14.89
N GLU A 76 43.29 2.62 -13.68
CA GLU A 76 44.00 2.21 -12.46
C GLU A 76 43.82 0.70 -12.18
N GLN A 77 42.62 0.17 -12.38
CA GLN A 77 42.34 -1.26 -12.20
C GLN A 77 42.97 -2.12 -13.30
N LYS A 78 42.92 -1.70 -14.56
CA LYS A 78 43.63 -2.36 -15.68
C LYS A 78 45.12 -2.48 -15.38
N ALA A 79 45.74 -1.44 -14.82
CA ALA A 79 47.15 -1.43 -14.46
C ALA A 79 47.48 -2.35 -13.26
N LYS A 80 46.58 -2.46 -12.27
CA LYS A 80 46.75 -3.32 -11.09
C LYS A 80 46.34 -4.79 -11.35
N GLY A 81 45.60 -5.04 -12.42
CA GLY A 81 44.79 -6.23 -12.60
C GLY A 81 43.50 -6.09 -11.78
N PHE A 82 42.35 -6.10 -12.45
CA PHE A 82 41.01 -6.06 -11.84
C PHE A 82 40.93 -6.99 -10.63
N LEU A 83 40.40 -6.50 -9.50
CA LEU A 83 40.25 -7.16 -8.20
C LEU A 83 41.16 -8.39 -7.99
N LYS A 84 42.48 -8.21 -8.16
CA LYS A 84 43.49 -9.19 -7.75
C LYS A 84 44.02 -8.79 -6.38
N ASN A 85 43.25 -9.10 -5.34
CA ASN A 85 43.86 -9.19 -4.02
C ASN A 85 44.98 -10.24 -4.10
N THR A 86 46.15 -9.91 -3.55
CA THR A 86 47.43 -10.58 -3.86
C THR A 86 47.57 -11.99 -3.29
N GLN A 87 46.46 -12.71 -3.02
CA GLN A 87 46.47 -14.07 -2.48
C GLN A 87 45.49 -15.08 -3.11
N THR A 88 44.62 -14.74 -4.07
CA THR A 88 43.70 -15.73 -4.70
C THR A 88 43.38 -15.39 -6.17
N THR A 89 43.16 -16.43 -6.97
CA THR A 89 42.74 -16.41 -8.39
C THR A 89 41.30 -15.91 -8.54
N ASN A 90 40.98 -15.13 -9.59
CA ASN A 90 39.64 -14.62 -10.01
C ASN A 90 38.51 -14.90 -9.01
N GLU A 91 38.27 -13.97 -8.10
CA GLU A 91 37.24 -14.11 -7.08
C GLU A 91 35.94 -13.52 -7.63
N VAL A 92 34.97 -14.39 -7.91
CA VAL A 92 33.58 -14.00 -8.16
C VAL A 92 33.07 -13.29 -6.90
N VAL A 93 32.50 -12.10 -7.06
CA VAL A 93 31.93 -11.35 -5.93
C VAL A 93 30.48 -11.76 -5.73
N THR A 94 30.11 -12.16 -4.53
CA THR A 94 28.70 -12.44 -4.18
C THR A 94 28.10 -11.25 -3.44
N ILE A 95 27.02 -10.70 -3.98
CA ILE A 95 26.31 -9.55 -3.45
C ILE A 95 25.05 -10.02 -2.69
N PRO A 96 24.90 -9.69 -1.41
CA PRO A 96 23.65 -9.95 -0.68
C PRO A 96 22.51 -9.07 -1.18
N VAL A 97 21.35 -9.67 -1.44
CA VAL A 97 20.15 -9.01 -1.93
C VAL A 97 19.01 -9.20 -0.94
N VAL A 98 18.27 -8.12 -0.68
CA VAL A 98 16.98 -8.17 0.01
C VAL A 98 15.89 -7.67 -0.93
N PHE A 99 14.77 -8.39 -1.00
CA PHE A 99 13.59 -7.98 -1.74
C PHE A 99 12.54 -7.43 -0.78
N HIS A 100 12.09 -6.20 -1.03
CA HIS A 100 11.02 -5.55 -0.29
C HIS A 100 9.75 -5.53 -1.12
N ILE A 101 8.78 -6.37 -0.79
CA ILE A 101 7.50 -6.47 -1.49
C ILE A 101 6.50 -5.54 -0.81
N ILE A 102 5.98 -4.57 -1.56
CA ILE A 102 5.00 -3.61 -1.09
C ILE A 102 3.62 -4.05 -1.57
N HIS A 103 2.67 -4.21 -0.64
CA HIS A 103 1.34 -4.73 -0.94
C HIS A 103 0.21 -4.00 -0.20
N ASP A 104 -1.01 -4.07 -0.74
CA ASP A 104 -2.21 -3.43 -0.18
C ASP A 104 -3.03 -4.36 0.75
N GLY A 105 -2.51 -5.54 1.05
CA GLY A 105 -3.16 -6.56 1.90
C GLY A 105 -3.56 -7.84 1.16
N ASP A 106 -3.26 -7.93 -0.13
CA ASP A 106 -3.43 -9.16 -0.90
C ASP A 106 -2.67 -10.35 -0.30
N ALA A 107 -3.19 -11.57 -0.52
CA ALA A 107 -2.53 -12.79 -0.07
C ALA A 107 -1.26 -13.07 -0.89
N ILE A 108 -0.27 -13.73 -0.28
CA ILE A 108 0.97 -14.11 -0.97
C ILE A 108 0.65 -14.93 -2.24
N GLY A 109 1.28 -14.56 -3.35
CA GLY A 109 1.07 -15.12 -4.68
C GLY A 109 -0.10 -14.54 -5.45
N GLN A 110 -0.73 -13.46 -4.96
CA GLN A 110 -1.77 -12.71 -5.66
C GLN A 110 -1.28 -11.29 -5.96
N ASN A 111 -1.62 -10.79 -7.15
CA ASN A 111 -1.35 -9.44 -7.63
C ASN A 111 0.09 -8.97 -7.27
N GLU A 112 0.24 -7.87 -6.55
CA GLU A 112 1.52 -7.31 -6.16
C GLU A 112 2.22 -8.03 -5.01
N ASN A 113 1.48 -8.80 -4.19
CA ASN A 113 2.06 -9.60 -3.13
C ASN A 113 2.66 -10.90 -3.70
N ILE A 114 3.55 -10.78 -4.69
CA ILE A 114 4.06 -11.86 -5.54
C ILE A 114 4.65 -13.02 -4.74
N ALA A 115 4.55 -14.25 -5.27
CA ALA A 115 5.01 -15.46 -4.60
C ALA A 115 6.53 -15.48 -4.39
N ASP A 116 7.00 -16.16 -3.34
CA ASP A 116 8.43 -16.34 -3.08
C ASP A 116 9.14 -17.00 -4.28
N GLU A 117 8.48 -17.94 -4.96
CA GLU A 117 9.02 -18.62 -6.14
C GLU A 117 9.24 -17.65 -7.32
N GLN A 118 8.39 -16.62 -7.47
CA GLN A 118 8.59 -15.58 -8.47
C GLN A 118 9.83 -14.74 -8.13
N ILE A 119 10.02 -14.38 -6.87
CA ILE A 119 11.20 -13.64 -6.40
C ILE A 119 12.48 -14.47 -6.57
N LEU A 120 12.44 -15.75 -6.20
CA LEU A 120 13.54 -16.69 -6.39
C LEU A 120 13.90 -16.89 -7.88
N SER A 121 12.90 -16.84 -8.76
CA SER A 121 13.14 -16.86 -10.21
C SER A 121 13.91 -15.62 -10.68
N GLN A 122 13.64 -14.43 -10.11
CA GLN A 122 14.38 -13.21 -10.42
C GLN A 122 15.85 -13.30 -9.97
N LEU A 123 16.09 -13.78 -8.75
CA LEU A 123 17.46 -14.01 -8.25
C LEU A 123 18.22 -14.99 -9.15
N THR A 124 17.54 -16.03 -9.63
CA THR A 124 18.11 -17.00 -10.56
C THR A 124 18.52 -16.32 -11.88
N VAL A 125 17.64 -15.50 -12.45
CA VAL A 125 17.93 -14.72 -13.67
C VAL A 125 19.11 -13.78 -13.50
N LEU A 126 19.17 -13.02 -12.41
CA LEU A 126 20.30 -12.12 -12.13
C LEU A 126 21.63 -12.90 -12.14
N ASN A 127 21.68 -14.06 -11.50
CA ASN A 127 22.88 -14.92 -11.55
C ASN A 127 23.17 -15.43 -12.97
N GLN A 128 22.15 -15.85 -13.73
CA GLN A 128 22.33 -16.31 -15.12
C GLN A 128 22.95 -15.23 -16.01
N ASP A 129 22.44 -14.01 -15.90
CA ASP A 129 22.83 -12.87 -16.73
C ASP A 129 24.21 -12.32 -16.34
N PHE A 130 24.44 -12.06 -15.05
CA PHE A 130 25.69 -11.49 -14.57
C PHE A 130 26.85 -12.47 -14.58
N ARG A 131 26.58 -13.78 -14.59
CA ARG A 131 27.61 -14.82 -14.74
C ARG A 131 27.76 -15.38 -16.14
N ARG A 132 26.97 -14.90 -17.11
CA ARG A 132 26.92 -15.42 -18.48
C ARG A 132 26.86 -16.96 -18.46
N MET A 133 25.95 -17.50 -17.64
CA MET A 133 25.96 -18.93 -17.29
C MET A 133 25.64 -19.80 -18.49
N ALA A 134 26.56 -20.71 -18.85
CA ALA A 134 26.33 -21.67 -19.93
C ALA A 134 25.03 -22.48 -19.73
N ASP A 135 24.39 -22.82 -20.84
CA ASP A 135 23.12 -23.56 -20.88
C ASP A 135 21.92 -22.82 -20.24
N THR A 136 22.01 -21.49 -20.08
CA THR A 136 20.91 -20.63 -19.61
C THR A 136 20.63 -19.49 -20.60
N PRO A 137 19.46 -18.82 -20.51
CA PRO A 137 19.18 -17.64 -21.33
C PRO A 137 20.16 -16.46 -21.17
N GLY A 138 20.95 -16.43 -20.09
CA GLY A 138 22.04 -15.46 -19.90
C GLY A 138 23.31 -15.77 -20.69
N PHE A 139 23.40 -16.92 -21.38
CA PHE A 139 24.54 -17.26 -22.22
C PHE A 139 24.40 -16.69 -23.64
N ASN A 140 25.51 -16.16 -24.15
CA ASN A 140 25.63 -15.74 -25.54
C ASN A 140 27.02 -16.12 -26.09
N THR A 141 27.16 -16.18 -27.41
CA THR A 141 28.45 -16.35 -28.10
C THR A 141 28.98 -15.05 -28.71
N ASN A 142 28.45 -13.89 -28.29
CA ASN A 142 28.91 -12.61 -28.78
C ASN A 142 30.42 -12.44 -28.44
N PRO A 143 31.29 -12.05 -29.39
CA PRO A 143 32.73 -11.94 -29.18
C PRO A 143 33.14 -10.96 -28.08
N VAL A 144 32.35 -9.94 -27.81
CA VAL A 144 32.61 -8.95 -26.74
C VAL A 144 31.84 -9.25 -25.46
N GLY A 145 30.96 -10.26 -25.47
CA GLY A 145 30.21 -10.67 -24.28
C GLY A 145 31.14 -11.15 -23.16
N ALA A 146 30.83 -10.79 -21.92
CA ALA A 146 31.65 -11.11 -20.75
C ALA A 146 30.83 -11.72 -19.59
N ASP A 147 31.50 -12.53 -18.76
CA ASP A 147 31.02 -12.90 -17.41
C ASP A 147 31.40 -11.75 -16.48
N MET A 148 30.42 -11.09 -15.83
CA MET A 148 30.68 -9.92 -14.97
C MET A 148 31.45 -10.30 -13.70
N GLU A 149 31.54 -11.60 -13.37
CA GLU A 149 32.09 -12.15 -12.14
C GLU A 149 31.35 -11.63 -10.89
N ILE A 150 30.03 -11.43 -11.01
CA ILE A 150 29.12 -10.99 -9.94
C ILE A 150 28.02 -12.06 -9.79
N GLU A 151 27.87 -12.59 -8.57
CA GLU A 151 26.76 -13.44 -8.15
C GLU A 151 25.90 -12.70 -7.13
N PHE A 152 24.67 -13.17 -6.98
CA PHE A 152 23.71 -12.66 -6.01
C PHE A 152 23.22 -13.79 -5.12
N CYS A 153 23.16 -13.53 -3.82
CA CYS A 153 22.49 -14.39 -2.87
C CYS A 153 21.30 -13.63 -2.27
N LEU A 154 20.22 -14.34 -1.90
CA LEU A 154 19.31 -13.75 -0.92
C LEU A 154 20.05 -13.59 0.40
N ALA A 155 19.83 -12.45 1.06
CA ALA A 155 20.30 -12.23 2.41
C ALA A 155 19.84 -13.39 3.31
N GLN A 156 20.79 -13.99 4.03
CA GLN A 156 20.54 -15.07 4.99
C GLN A 156 20.63 -14.57 6.43
N ARG A 157 20.97 -13.29 6.60
CA ARG A 157 20.85 -12.54 7.83
C ARG A 157 20.26 -11.17 7.58
N ASP A 158 19.50 -10.67 8.54
CA ASP A 158 18.97 -9.30 8.52
C ASP A 158 20.01 -8.28 9.02
N GLU A 159 19.61 -7.03 9.18
CA GLU A 159 20.45 -5.94 9.69
C GLU A 159 20.98 -6.17 11.13
N TYR A 160 20.29 -7.02 11.90
CA TYR A 160 20.62 -7.38 13.27
C TYR A 160 21.43 -8.69 13.37
N GLY A 161 21.68 -9.36 12.24
CA GLY A 161 22.45 -10.60 12.16
C GLY A 161 21.64 -11.86 12.42
N ILE A 162 20.32 -11.77 12.43
CA ILE A 162 19.37 -12.86 12.68
C ILE A 162 19.02 -13.54 11.35
N ALA A 163 18.80 -14.85 11.36
CA ALA A 163 18.44 -15.59 10.16
C ALA A 163 17.18 -15.03 9.48
N THR A 164 17.23 -14.86 8.16
CA THR A 164 16.14 -14.33 7.34
C THR A 164 16.04 -15.06 6.01
N SER A 165 14.90 -14.93 5.34
CA SER A 165 14.70 -15.38 3.95
C SER A 165 15.27 -14.40 2.92
N GLY A 166 15.59 -13.16 3.32
CA GLY A 166 15.97 -12.07 2.42
C GLY A 166 14.78 -11.50 1.63
N ILE A 167 13.55 -11.85 2.02
CA ILE A 167 12.30 -11.34 1.45
C ILE A 167 11.50 -10.73 2.59
N THR A 168 11.26 -9.42 2.52
CA THR A 168 10.42 -8.67 3.46
C THR A 168 9.14 -8.23 2.75
N ARG A 169 8.00 -8.26 3.44
CA ARG A 169 6.71 -7.85 2.90
C ARG A 169 6.16 -6.72 3.77
N HIS A 170 5.85 -5.59 3.16
CA HIS A 170 5.41 -4.38 3.84
C HIS A 170 4.04 -4.01 3.34
N TYR A 171 3.09 -3.91 4.27
CA TYR A 171 1.78 -3.38 3.93
C TYR A 171 1.89 -1.86 3.78
N TYR A 172 1.38 -1.34 2.67
CA TYR A 172 1.09 0.07 2.48
C TYR A 172 -0.24 0.21 1.74
N GLU A 173 -1.18 0.93 2.35
CA GLU A 173 -2.41 1.30 1.67
C GLU A 173 -2.06 2.27 0.55
N ASN A 174 -2.57 1.97 -0.64
CA ASN A 174 -2.39 2.84 -1.79
C ASN A 174 -3.66 2.77 -2.64
N ASP A 175 -4.51 3.79 -2.46
CA ASP A 175 -5.76 3.93 -3.19
C ASP A 175 -5.55 4.53 -4.59
N ASP A 176 -4.31 4.85 -4.98
CA ASP A 176 -4.02 5.31 -6.32
C ASP A 176 -4.27 4.18 -7.34
N PRO A 177 -5.25 4.34 -8.24
CA PRO A 177 -5.62 3.30 -9.21
C PRO A 177 -4.51 3.00 -10.24
N TYR A 178 -3.47 3.84 -10.31
CA TYR A 178 -2.32 3.66 -11.20
C TYR A 178 -1.13 2.98 -10.53
N GLY A 179 -1.17 2.74 -9.21
CA GLY A 179 -0.09 2.16 -8.44
C GLY A 179 0.78 3.24 -7.79
N TRP A 180 2.09 3.07 -7.80
CA TRP A 180 3.02 3.91 -7.06
C TRP A 180 3.71 4.93 -7.95
N GLU A 181 3.57 6.22 -7.62
CA GLU A 181 4.39 7.27 -8.23
C GLU A 181 5.84 7.14 -7.75
N MET A 182 6.81 7.30 -8.64
CA MET A 182 8.23 7.26 -8.31
C MET A 182 8.61 8.16 -7.12
N ASP A 183 8.06 9.38 -7.01
CA ASP A 183 8.39 10.26 -5.87
C ASP A 183 7.84 9.75 -4.53
N ALA A 184 6.67 9.08 -4.52
CA ALA A 184 6.14 8.43 -3.32
C ALA A 184 6.99 7.22 -2.90
N VAL A 185 7.48 6.43 -3.86
CA VAL A 185 8.43 5.34 -3.56
C VAL A 185 9.70 5.89 -2.89
N GLU A 186 10.21 7.02 -3.38
CA GLU A 186 11.43 7.65 -2.87
C GLU A 186 11.28 8.34 -1.52
N THR A 187 10.11 8.91 -1.24
CA THR A 187 9.88 9.73 -0.05
C THR A 187 9.22 8.97 1.10
N ILE A 188 8.51 7.88 0.80
CA ILE A 188 7.76 7.09 1.78
C ILE A 188 8.31 5.67 1.88
N ILE A 189 8.28 4.92 0.77
CA ILE A 189 8.57 3.48 0.79
C ILE A 189 10.02 3.20 1.13
N LYS A 190 10.97 3.70 0.33
CA LYS A 190 12.39 3.35 0.52
C LYS A 190 12.92 3.80 1.89
N PRO A 191 12.69 5.05 2.36
CA PRO A 191 13.22 5.49 3.63
C PRO A 191 12.71 4.69 4.85
N GLN A 192 11.49 4.16 4.77
CA GLN A 192 10.89 3.41 5.88
C GLN A 192 11.22 1.92 5.87
N THR A 193 11.64 1.36 4.73
CA THR A 193 11.77 -0.10 4.56
C THR A 193 13.18 -0.58 4.22
N GLN A 194 14.10 0.33 3.94
CA GLN A 194 15.47 0.01 3.54
C GLN A 194 16.24 -0.78 4.60
N TRP A 195 17.04 -1.77 4.17
CA TRP A 195 18.17 -2.30 4.94
C TRP A 195 19.48 -1.60 4.60
N ASP A 196 20.44 -1.61 5.55
CA ASP A 196 21.75 -0.93 5.40
C ASP A 196 22.36 -1.16 3.99
N PRO A 197 22.39 -0.13 3.14
CA PRO A 197 22.81 -0.27 1.75
C PRO A 197 24.34 -0.47 1.62
N ASN A 198 25.09 -0.38 2.74
CA ASN A 198 26.48 -0.81 2.75
C ASN A 198 26.62 -2.34 2.77
N LYS A 199 25.58 -3.07 3.19
CA LYS A 199 25.57 -4.53 3.35
C LYS A 199 24.69 -5.25 2.35
N TYR A 200 23.62 -4.60 1.87
CA TYR A 200 22.62 -5.23 1.01
C TYR A 200 22.33 -4.40 -0.24
N LEU A 201 22.15 -5.07 -1.36
CA LEU A 201 21.41 -4.52 -2.49
C LEU A 201 19.92 -4.61 -2.18
N ASN A 202 19.29 -3.47 -1.94
CA ASN A 202 17.84 -3.36 -1.73
C ASN A 202 17.11 -3.35 -3.08
N ILE A 203 16.14 -4.26 -3.25
CA ILE A 203 15.25 -4.30 -4.42
C ILE A 203 13.80 -4.17 -3.95
N TRP A 204 13.18 -3.04 -4.25
CA TRP A 204 11.76 -2.81 -3.98
C TRP A 204 10.90 -3.30 -5.13
N VAL A 205 9.80 -3.96 -4.79
CA VAL A 205 8.79 -4.44 -5.73
C VAL A 205 7.46 -3.88 -5.30
N VAL A 206 6.88 -3.01 -6.11
CA VAL A 206 5.58 -2.36 -5.89
C VAL A 206 4.56 -2.88 -6.91
N SER A 207 3.26 -2.62 -6.72
CA SER A 207 2.20 -3.10 -7.61
C SER A 207 2.44 -2.76 -9.08
N ASN A 208 2.18 -1.49 -9.42
CA ASN A 208 2.63 -0.85 -10.64
C ASN A 208 3.46 0.35 -10.24
N LEU A 209 4.41 0.71 -11.09
CA LEU A 209 5.22 1.89 -10.90
C LEU A 209 4.94 2.85 -12.05
N TYR A 210 4.86 4.14 -11.78
CA TYR A 210 4.65 5.13 -12.82
C TYR A 210 5.42 6.41 -12.53
N ILE A 211 5.65 7.18 -13.59
CA ILE A 211 6.10 8.57 -13.46
C ILE A 211 4.87 9.45 -13.60
N GLY A 212 4.69 10.38 -12.66
CA GLY A 212 3.58 11.31 -12.65
C GLY A 212 4.01 12.76 -12.81
N PHE A 213 3.02 13.62 -13.05
CA PHE A 213 3.12 15.06 -12.82
C PHE A 213 1.85 15.47 -12.05
N ASN A 214 2.02 15.92 -10.80
CA ASN A 214 0.93 16.23 -9.87
C ASN A 214 -0.07 15.06 -9.72
N GLY A 215 0.40 13.83 -9.47
CA GLY A 215 -0.45 12.65 -9.31
C GLY A 215 -1.13 12.15 -10.61
N THR A 216 -0.86 12.78 -11.76
CA THR A 216 -1.35 12.30 -13.05
C THR A 216 -0.28 11.46 -13.74
N PRO A 217 -0.51 10.16 -14.03
CA PRO A 217 0.47 9.33 -14.70
C PRO A 217 0.77 9.82 -16.12
N ILE A 218 2.06 9.95 -16.43
CA ILE A 218 2.55 10.24 -17.78
C ILE A 218 3.05 8.97 -18.50
N GLY A 219 3.31 7.89 -17.76
CA GLY A 219 3.73 6.60 -18.29
C GLY A 219 3.90 5.56 -17.19
N GLU A 220 3.46 4.33 -17.47
CA GLU A 220 3.83 3.15 -16.69
C GLU A 220 5.34 2.93 -16.78
N LEU A 221 5.97 2.53 -15.67
CA LEU A 221 7.42 2.39 -15.53
C LEU A 221 7.77 0.96 -15.11
N ALA A 222 8.66 0.30 -15.86
CA ALA A 222 9.07 -1.05 -15.48
C ALA A 222 9.99 -1.07 -14.25
N GLY A 223 10.93 -0.12 -14.20
CA GLY A 223 11.82 0.05 -13.05
C GLY A 223 12.71 1.29 -13.12
N TYR A 224 13.49 1.49 -12.07
CA TYR A 224 14.61 2.41 -12.04
C TYR A 224 15.60 2.02 -10.94
N ALA A 225 16.82 2.53 -11.04
CA ALA A 225 17.86 2.38 -10.05
C ALA A 225 18.45 3.73 -9.64
N GLN A 226 19.10 3.74 -8.47
CA GLN A 226 20.00 4.83 -8.09
C GLN A 226 21.41 4.55 -8.63
N PHE A 227 21.94 5.46 -9.45
CA PHE A 227 23.34 5.38 -9.89
C PHE A 227 24.33 5.46 -8.72
N PRO A 228 25.49 4.78 -8.81
CA PRO A 228 26.59 4.95 -7.87
C PRO A 228 27.13 6.39 -7.89
N THR A 229 27.78 6.79 -6.80
CA THR A 229 28.48 8.08 -6.71
C THR A 229 29.99 7.91 -6.69
N GLU A 230 30.72 8.99 -6.89
CA GLU A 230 32.19 8.98 -6.77
C GLU A 230 32.67 8.66 -5.35
N SER A 231 33.91 8.17 -5.24
CA SER A 231 34.53 7.77 -3.97
C SER A 231 34.77 8.98 -3.04
N GLY A 232 34.12 9.00 -1.89
CA GLY A 232 34.35 9.98 -0.81
C GLY A 232 35.64 9.71 -0.02
N LEU A 233 36.80 9.66 -0.68
CA LEU A 233 38.09 9.45 0.00
C LEU A 233 38.30 10.43 1.18
N GLU A 234 38.74 9.89 2.32
CA GLU A 234 38.96 10.59 3.60
C GLU A 234 39.76 11.90 3.44
N GLY A 235 39.20 12.99 3.99
CA GLY A 235 39.82 14.33 4.02
C GLY A 235 39.00 15.42 3.31
N LEU A 236 37.93 15.03 2.62
CA LEU A 236 36.86 15.91 2.15
C LEU A 236 35.54 15.36 2.70
N GLU A 237 35.32 15.54 4.00
CA GLU A 237 33.94 15.58 4.51
C GLU A 237 33.30 16.83 3.89
N GLU A 238 32.76 16.70 2.69
CA GLU A 238 31.78 17.69 2.25
C GLU A 238 30.52 17.47 3.07
N GLU A 239 30.46 18.18 4.20
CA GLU A 239 29.20 18.54 4.84
C GLU A 239 28.17 18.86 3.75
N GLY A 240 27.10 18.07 3.67
CA GLY A 240 26.00 18.34 2.73
C GLY A 240 26.09 17.64 1.37
N LEU A 241 26.67 16.43 1.30
CA LEU A 241 26.25 15.43 0.31
C LEU A 241 25.20 14.50 0.94
N PRO A 242 23.88 14.75 0.78
CA PRO A 242 22.91 13.68 0.94
C PRO A 242 23.07 12.78 -0.28
N VAL A 243 24.04 11.87 -0.23
CA VAL A 243 23.91 10.63 -1.00
C VAL A 243 22.94 9.80 -0.18
N LEU A 244 21.64 10.08 -0.31
CA LEU A 244 20.56 9.46 0.47
C LEU A 244 20.83 7.95 0.56
N ALA A 245 21.31 7.52 1.74
CA ALA A 245 21.55 6.11 1.98
C ALA A 245 20.20 5.41 1.85
N GLU A 246 19.19 5.98 2.50
CA GLU A 246 17.76 5.63 2.54
C GLU A 246 17.06 5.36 1.20
N THR A 247 17.61 5.77 0.05
CA THR A 247 17.00 5.52 -1.27
C THR A 247 17.83 4.63 -2.20
N ASP A 248 19.00 4.19 -1.75
CA ASP A 248 19.95 3.42 -2.56
C ASP A 248 19.47 1.99 -2.87
N GLY A 249 19.32 1.70 -4.16
CA GLY A 249 18.94 0.37 -4.64
C GLY A 249 18.17 0.45 -5.96
N VAL A 250 17.30 -0.53 -6.18
CA VAL A 250 16.50 -0.73 -7.41
C VAL A 250 15.03 -0.83 -7.04
N ALA A 251 14.14 -0.22 -7.83
CA ALA A 251 12.69 -0.39 -7.69
C ALA A 251 12.08 -0.90 -9.01
N LEU A 252 11.11 -1.81 -8.89
CA LEU A 252 10.45 -2.49 -10.01
C LEU A 252 8.95 -2.55 -9.78
N GLY A 253 8.17 -2.50 -10.87
CA GLY A 253 6.79 -2.98 -10.85
C GLY A 253 6.72 -4.51 -10.71
N ALA A 254 5.71 -5.02 -10.01
CA ALA A 254 5.60 -6.44 -9.64
C ALA A 254 5.59 -7.37 -10.85
N MET A 255 4.91 -6.96 -11.92
CA MET A 255 4.83 -7.73 -13.17
C MET A 255 6.14 -7.82 -13.97
N TYR A 256 7.15 -7.01 -13.61
CA TYR A 256 8.47 -6.97 -14.24
C TYR A 256 9.55 -7.62 -13.38
N CYS A 257 9.18 -8.22 -12.24
CA CYS A 257 10.06 -8.94 -11.34
C CYS A 257 9.82 -10.46 -11.47
N GLY A 258 10.85 -11.20 -11.87
CA GLY A 258 10.82 -12.66 -12.02
C GLY A 258 10.76 -13.11 -13.48
N SER A 259 10.74 -14.43 -13.67
CA SER A 259 10.78 -15.06 -14.99
C SER A 259 9.71 -16.12 -15.15
N SER A 260 8.81 -15.91 -16.10
CA SER A 260 7.76 -16.86 -16.48
C SER A 260 8.34 -18.17 -17.06
N ASP A 261 9.58 -18.18 -17.54
CA ASP A 261 10.26 -19.41 -18.00
C ASP A 261 10.67 -20.32 -16.84
N ILE A 262 10.89 -19.75 -15.65
CA ILE A 262 11.32 -20.46 -14.44
C ILE A 262 10.14 -20.73 -13.51
N TYR A 263 9.27 -19.73 -13.32
CA TYR A 263 8.04 -19.83 -12.53
C TYR A 263 6.82 -19.36 -13.34
N PRO A 264 6.19 -20.23 -14.15
CA PRO A 264 5.10 -19.82 -15.05
C PRO A 264 3.81 -19.36 -14.37
N ASN A 265 3.63 -19.65 -13.07
CA ASN A 265 2.41 -19.33 -12.32
C ASN A 265 2.52 -17.98 -11.58
N GLY A 266 3.42 -17.10 -12.03
CA GLY A 266 3.61 -15.77 -11.45
C GLY A 266 2.68 -14.72 -12.03
N TYR A 267 2.83 -13.50 -11.52
CA TYR A 267 2.17 -12.29 -12.00
C TYR A 267 3.12 -11.55 -12.95
N TYR A 268 2.83 -11.53 -14.26
CA TYR A 268 3.71 -10.99 -15.31
C TYR A 268 2.97 -10.20 -16.39
N ASP A 269 3.69 -9.31 -17.08
CA ASP A 269 3.26 -8.71 -18.34
C ASP A 269 3.57 -9.62 -19.53
N GLU A 270 2.73 -10.64 -19.76
CA GLU A 270 2.92 -11.60 -20.85
C GLU A 270 2.80 -10.95 -22.25
N GLU A 271 2.05 -9.85 -22.40
CA GLU A 271 1.83 -9.19 -23.69
C GLU A 271 2.93 -8.18 -24.04
N GLY A 272 3.57 -7.57 -23.04
CA GLY A 272 4.64 -6.59 -23.22
C GLY A 272 6.03 -7.17 -23.48
N GLY A 273 6.23 -8.48 -23.26
CA GLY A 273 7.51 -9.15 -23.50
C GLY A 273 8.59 -8.79 -22.50
N LYS A 274 8.19 -8.47 -21.25
CA LYS A 274 9.04 -8.10 -20.11
C LYS A 274 8.90 -9.09 -18.94
N ASP A 275 8.79 -10.36 -19.27
CA ASP A 275 8.43 -11.45 -18.36
C ASP A 275 9.58 -12.45 -18.13
N LYS A 276 10.83 -12.14 -18.52
CA LYS A 276 12.00 -13.01 -18.31
C LYS A 276 13.01 -12.43 -17.32
N GLY A 277 12.61 -11.41 -16.57
CA GLY A 277 13.37 -10.81 -15.48
C GLY A 277 14.52 -9.91 -15.93
N ARG A 278 14.52 -9.42 -17.19
CA ARG A 278 15.61 -8.57 -17.70
C ARG A 278 15.46 -7.12 -17.29
N SER A 279 14.26 -6.66 -16.93
CA SER A 279 14.06 -5.36 -16.28
C SER A 279 14.94 -5.23 -15.04
N ALA A 280 14.97 -6.24 -14.16
CA ALA A 280 15.88 -6.22 -13.01
C ALA A 280 17.36 -6.28 -13.42
N SER A 281 17.74 -7.08 -14.42
CA SER A 281 19.13 -7.14 -14.91
C SER A 281 19.60 -5.77 -15.45
N HIS A 282 18.72 -5.06 -16.14
CA HIS A 282 18.92 -3.70 -16.64
C HIS A 282 19.13 -2.71 -15.49
N GLU A 283 18.20 -2.67 -14.52
CA GLU A 283 18.30 -1.75 -13.39
C GLU A 283 19.50 -2.03 -12.48
N VAL A 284 19.83 -3.31 -12.26
CA VAL A 284 21.04 -3.68 -11.52
C VAL A 284 22.31 -3.30 -12.31
N GLY A 285 22.24 -3.28 -13.64
CA GLY A 285 23.28 -2.70 -14.50
C GLY A 285 23.53 -1.22 -14.18
N HIS A 286 22.47 -0.42 -14.07
CA HIS A 286 22.55 0.98 -13.64
C HIS A 286 23.05 1.13 -12.20
N TYR A 287 22.62 0.26 -11.28
CA TYR A 287 23.11 0.22 -9.89
C TYR A 287 24.63 0.05 -9.81
N PHE A 288 25.23 -0.68 -10.76
CA PHE A 288 26.68 -0.83 -10.94
C PHE A 288 27.30 0.16 -11.93
N GLY A 289 26.56 1.20 -12.31
CA GLY A 289 27.05 2.37 -13.02
C GLY A 289 26.95 2.31 -14.53
N LEU A 290 26.37 1.27 -15.14
CA LEU A 290 26.19 1.24 -16.60
C LEU A 290 25.17 2.26 -17.07
N ARG A 291 25.33 2.75 -18.30
CA ARG A 291 24.36 3.63 -18.97
C ARG A 291 23.63 2.88 -20.06
N HIS A 292 22.51 3.45 -20.49
CA HIS A 292 21.84 3.03 -21.71
C HIS A 292 22.79 3.06 -22.91
N ILE A 293 22.72 2.07 -23.80
CA ILE A 293 23.69 1.92 -24.91
C ILE A 293 23.66 3.05 -25.94
N TRP A 294 22.58 3.86 -25.97
CA TRP A 294 22.47 5.05 -26.82
C TRP A 294 22.91 6.34 -26.12
N GLY A 295 23.43 6.23 -24.89
CA GLY A 295 23.96 7.34 -24.11
C GLY A 295 22.94 8.42 -23.73
N ASP A 296 21.63 8.08 -23.72
CA ASP A 296 20.53 9.02 -23.48
C ASP A 296 20.49 10.23 -24.43
N GLY A 297 21.05 10.06 -25.64
CA GLY A 297 21.10 11.09 -26.66
C GLY A 297 21.10 10.53 -28.08
N ASN A 298 21.57 11.33 -29.04
CA ASN A 298 21.75 10.90 -30.43
C ASN A 298 23.15 10.28 -30.65
N CYS A 299 23.52 9.95 -31.90
CA CYS A 299 24.84 9.38 -32.27
C CYS A 299 26.10 10.17 -31.83
N SER A 300 25.96 11.31 -31.15
CA SER A 300 27.07 12.09 -30.56
C SER A 300 27.26 11.81 -29.07
N PHE A 301 26.35 11.05 -28.46
CA PHE A 301 26.40 10.61 -27.07
C PHE A 301 26.87 9.16 -27.05
N ASP A 302 27.44 8.77 -25.91
CA ASP A 302 28.11 7.49 -25.73
C ASP A 302 27.74 6.92 -24.37
N ASP A 303 27.74 5.59 -24.25
CA ASP A 303 27.53 4.87 -22.99
C ASP A 303 28.86 4.63 -22.24
N TYR A 304 29.96 5.16 -22.80
CA TYR A 304 31.34 5.08 -22.32
C TYR A 304 31.92 3.66 -22.34
N CYS A 305 31.36 2.78 -23.18
CA CYS A 305 31.86 1.44 -23.45
C CYS A 305 32.26 1.33 -24.93
N ALA A 306 33.56 1.25 -25.23
CA ALA A 306 34.02 1.27 -26.63
C ALA A 306 33.67 0.00 -27.43
N ASP A 307 33.21 -1.06 -26.75
CA ASP A 307 32.79 -2.33 -27.34
C ASP A 307 31.27 -2.48 -27.50
N THR A 308 30.47 -1.48 -27.10
CA THR A 308 29.07 -1.30 -27.50
C THR A 308 29.03 -0.34 -28.71
N PRO A 309 28.50 -0.77 -29.86
CA PRO A 309 28.30 0.13 -31.00
C PRO A 309 27.39 1.31 -30.66
N VAL A 310 27.71 2.47 -31.23
CA VAL A 310 26.94 3.71 -31.01
C VAL A 310 25.51 3.53 -31.54
N ALA A 311 24.53 3.80 -30.68
CA ALA A 311 23.12 3.84 -31.04
C ALA A 311 22.54 5.27 -30.89
N ALA A 312 21.54 5.61 -31.71
CA ALA A 312 20.93 6.94 -31.71
C ALA A 312 19.73 7.09 -30.75
N ALA A 313 19.18 5.95 -30.30
CA ALA A 313 18.01 5.85 -29.44
C ALA A 313 17.88 4.41 -28.93
N ALA A 314 16.99 4.21 -27.97
CA ALA A 314 16.58 2.90 -27.51
C ALA A 314 15.86 2.10 -28.60
N ASN A 315 16.06 0.79 -28.62
CA ASN A 315 15.34 -0.14 -29.50
C ASN A 315 14.16 -0.78 -28.76
N SER A 316 13.12 -1.16 -29.51
CA SER A 316 11.93 -1.82 -28.96
C SER A 316 11.58 -3.08 -29.75
N GLY A 317 10.95 -4.06 -29.09
CA GLY A 317 10.76 -5.39 -29.67
C GLY A 317 12.10 -6.12 -29.80
N CYS A 318 12.27 -6.90 -30.87
CA CYS A 318 13.53 -7.56 -31.21
C CYS A 318 13.90 -7.27 -32.67
N PRO A 319 14.33 -6.03 -33.01
CA PRO A 319 14.51 -5.61 -34.39
C PRO A 319 15.81 -6.19 -34.99
N GLU A 320 15.70 -6.98 -36.06
CA GLU A 320 16.89 -7.54 -36.72
C GLU A 320 17.62 -6.52 -37.60
N GLY A 321 18.94 -6.41 -37.44
CA GLY A 321 19.79 -5.63 -38.34
C GLY A 321 19.61 -4.12 -38.24
N GLN A 322 19.25 -3.63 -37.05
CA GLN A 322 19.15 -2.20 -36.78
C GLN A 322 20.54 -1.53 -36.76
N ASP A 323 20.67 -0.43 -37.51
CA ASP A 323 21.85 0.45 -37.50
C ASP A 323 21.34 1.89 -37.54
N SER A 324 21.20 2.48 -36.35
CA SER A 324 20.71 3.84 -36.19
C SER A 324 21.80 4.90 -36.40
N CYS A 325 23.08 4.49 -36.35
CA CYS A 325 24.24 5.35 -36.53
C CYS A 325 25.21 4.82 -37.60
N PRO A 326 24.80 4.76 -38.89
CA PRO A 326 25.56 4.10 -39.97
C PRO A 326 26.89 4.78 -40.35
N SER A 327 27.17 5.95 -39.78
CA SER A 327 28.47 6.63 -39.92
C SER A 327 29.50 6.16 -38.89
N SER A 328 29.06 5.44 -37.86
CA SER A 328 29.87 4.78 -36.84
C SER A 328 29.97 3.28 -37.14
N PRO A 329 31.05 2.58 -36.74
CA PRO A 329 31.15 1.15 -36.97
C PRO A 329 30.23 0.32 -36.05
N GLY A 330 29.56 -0.68 -36.62
CA GLY A 330 28.75 -1.64 -35.88
C GLY A 330 27.26 -1.50 -36.14
N MET A 331 26.49 -2.50 -35.71
CA MET A 331 25.02 -2.44 -35.67
C MET A 331 24.61 -2.16 -34.23
N ASP A 332 23.44 -1.58 -34.00
CA ASP A 332 22.88 -1.42 -32.66
C ASP A 332 22.86 -2.78 -31.95
N MET A 333 23.39 -2.85 -30.72
CA MET A 333 23.50 -4.10 -29.97
C MET A 333 22.20 -4.41 -29.23
N ILE A 334 21.17 -4.78 -29.99
CA ILE A 334 19.80 -5.04 -29.50
C ILE A 334 19.72 -6.10 -28.40
N GLU A 335 20.73 -6.98 -28.32
CA GLU A 335 20.82 -8.03 -27.31
C GLU A 335 21.39 -7.55 -25.96
N ASN A 336 21.88 -6.31 -25.91
CA ASN A 336 22.47 -5.76 -24.69
C ASN A 336 21.39 -5.53 -23.64
N TYR A 337 21.66 -5.92 -22.39
CA TYR A 337 20.72 -5.70 -21.30
C TYR A 337 20.44 -4.22 -21.05
N MET A 338 21.35 -3.30 -21.43
CA MET A 338 21.19 -1.85 -21.29
C MET A 338 20.45 -1.19 -22.49
N ASP A 339 19.83 -1.97 -23.38
CA ASP A 339 18.84 -1.49 -24.36
C ASP A 339 17.40 -1.70 -23.84
N TYR A 340 16.38 -1.24 -24.57
CA TYR A 340 14.95 -1.37 -24.22
C TYR A 340 14.20 -2.47 -24.96
N THR A 341 14.92 -3.34 -25.67
CA THR A 341 14.35 -4.48 -26.38
C THR A 341 13.62 -5.45 -25.45
N ASN A 342 12.80 -6.31 -26.03
CA ASN A 342 12.07 -7.31 -25.24
C ASN A 342 13.04 -8.27 -24.56
N ASP A 343 12.69 -8.74 -23.38
CA ASP A 343 13.51 -9.63 -22.55
C ASP A 343 14.02 -10.85 -23.33
N SER A 344 13.18 -11.40 -24.22
CA SER A 344 13.48 -12.58 -25.03
C SER A 344 14.68 -12.44 -25.99
N CYS A 345 15.12 -11.22 -26.31
CA CYS A 345 16.31 -10.99 -27.12
C CYS A 345 17.51 -10.44 -26.35
N GLN A 346 17.36 -10.10 -25.06
CA GLN A 346 18.45 -9.60 -24.23
C GLN A 346 19.24 -10.74 -23.58
N ASN A 347 20.55 -10.76 -23.81
CA ASN A 347 21.43 -11.79 -23.26
C ASN A 347 22.93 -11.41 -23.15
N VAL A 348 23.31 -10.13 -23.29
CA VAL A 348 24.73 -9.73 -23.23
C VAL A 348 25.00 -8.50 -22.39
N PHE A 349 26.02 -8.62 -21.54
CA PHE A 349 26.87 -7.50 -21.11
C PHE A 349 28.24 -7.64 -21.78
N THR A 350 28.90 -6.52 -22.06
CA THR A 350 30.19 -6.48 -22.77
C THR A 350 31.40 -6.45 -21.84
N GLN A 351 32.60 -6.56 -22.41
CA GLN A 351 33.84 -6.52 -21.66
C GLN A 351 34.11 -5.13 -21.06
N ASN A 352 33.84 -4.02 -21.75
CA ASN A 352 33.98 -2.68 -21.15
C ASN A 352 32.89 -2.40 -20.10
N GLN A 353 31.67 -2.90 -20.29
CA GLN A 353 30.64 -2.84 -19.26
C GLN A 353 31.11 -3.57 -17.98
N LYS A 354 31.73 -4.76 -18.10
CA LYS A 354 32.37 -5.44 -16.96
C LYS A 354 33.41 -4.58 -16.26
N GLU A 355 34.34 -4.00 -17.03
CA GLU A 355 35.42 -3.18 -16.47
C GLU A 355 34.87 -2.01 -15.65
N ARG A 356 33.77 -1.43 -16.11
CA ARG A 356 33.06 -0.34 -15.44
C ARG A 356 32.37 -0.80 -14.14
N MET A 357 31.61 -1.90 -14.18
CA MET A 357 30.98 -2.47 -12.97
C MET A 357 32.03 -2.82 -11.92
N GLN A 358 33.15 -3.43 -12.33
CA GLN A 358 34.27 -3.79 -11.45
C GLN A 358 34.97 -2.55 -10.85
N ALA A 359 35.05 -1.46 -11.62
CA ALA A 359 35.57 -0.18 -11.13
C ALA A 359 34.64 0.47 -10.10
N VAL A 360 33.33 0.43 -10.34
CA VAL A 360 32.32 0.90 -9.38
C VAL A 360 32.37 0.06 -8.11
N LEU A 361 32.33 -1.28 -8.23
CA LEU A 361 32.41 -2.20 -7.10
C LEU A 361 33.64 -1.94 -6.24
N ALA A 362 34.81 -1.65 -6.79
CA ALA A 362 35.99 -1.47 -5.94
C ALA A 362 36.14 -0.07 -5.32
N ASN A 363 35.41 0.95 -5.80
CA ASN A 363 35.72 2.35 -5.47
C ASN A 363 34.51 3.19 -5.04
N SER A 364 33.31 2.89 -5.52
CA SER A 364 32.12 3.68 -5.20
C SER A 364 31.64 3.36 -3.78
N PRO A 365 31.24 4.37 -2.98
CA PRO A 365 30.64 4.15 -1.67
C PRO A 365 29.43 3.21 -1.78
N ARG A 366 29.19 2.44 -0.72
CA ARG A 366 28.16 1.39 -0.65
C ARG A 366 28.38 0.20 -1.59
N ARG A 367 28.89 0.38 -2.82
CA ARG A 367 29.21 -0.76 -3.71
C ARG A 367 30.48 -1.48 -3.25
N ALA A 368 31.48 -0.72 -2.78
CA ALA A 368 32.71 -1.29 -2.24
C ALA A 368 32.53 -2.07 -0.94
N SER A 369 31.58 -1.71 -0.10
CA SER A 369 31.30 -2.44 1.13
C SER A 369 30.54 -3.74 0.89
N LEU A 370 29.72 -3.83 -0.18
CA LEU A 370 29.00 -5.07 -0.54
C LEU A 370 29.94 -6.26 -0.78
N ILE A 371 31.14 -6.02 -1.32
CA ILE A 371 32.14 -7.08 -1.60
C ILE A 371 32.53 -7.83 -0.31
N THR A 372 32.49 -7.14 0.83
CA THR A 372 32.88 -7.69 2.13
C THR A 372 31.69 -7.95 3.05
N SER A 373 30.47 -7.81 2.54
CA SER A 373 29.25 -8.00 3.32
C SER A 373 29.10 -9.45 3.78
N ASP A 374 28.66 -9.63 5.02
CA ASP A 374 28.32 -10.92 5.60
C ASP A 374 26.86 -11.32 5.36
N GLY A 375 26.11 -10.55 4.58
CA GLY A 375 24.68 -10.79 4.33
C GLY A 375 24.35 -12.18 3.75
N CYS A 376 25.27 -12.78 2.98
CA CYS A 376 25.11 -14.15 2.46
C CYS A 376 25.43 -15.25 3.48
N VAL A 377 26.00 -14.89 4.64
CA VAL A 377 26.33 -15.84 5.70
C VAL A 377 25.06 -16.08 6.52
N PRO A 378 24.68 -17.34 6.80
CA PRO A 378 23.52 -17.64 7.63
C PRO A 378 23.53 -16.84 8.94
N GLY A 379 22.42 -16.17 9.25
CA GLY A 379 22.26 -15.46 10.51
C GLY A 379 22.17 -16.37 11.72
N VAL A 380 22.14 -15.77 12.90
CA VAL A 380 21.88 -16.47 14.15
C VAL A 380 20.43 -16.93 14.16
N VAL A 381 20.19 -18.17 14.59
CA VAL A 381 18.85 -18.70 14.85
C VAL A 381 18.69 -18.78 16.36
N TYR A 382 17.61 -18.23 16.87
CA TYR A 382 17.26 -18.27 18.29
C TYR A 382 16.18 -19.32 18.57
N ASP A 383 16.08 -19.76 19.81
CA ASP A 383 15.12 -20.78 20.22
C ASP A 383 13.79 -20.11 20.65
N ASN A 384 13.84 -19.00 21.39
CA ASN A 384 12.66 -18.21 21.77
C ASN A 384 12.82 -16.78 21.23
N ASP A 385 12.25 -16.53 20.07
CA ASP A 385 12.37 -15.25 19.36
C ASP A 385 11.06 -14.95 18.62
N GLY A 386 10.57 -13.73 18.77
CA GLY A 386 9.41 -13.24 18.06
C GLY A 386 9.72 -11.91 17.39
N SER A 387 9.11 -11.65 16.24
CA SER A 387 9.15 -10.33 15.61
C SER A 387 7.78 -9.69 15.62
N LEU A 388 7.73 -8.36 15.74
CA LEU A 388 6.50 -7.59 15.62
C LEU A 388 6.45 -6.90 14.26
N ASN A 389 5.24 -6.56 13.81
CA ASN A 389 4.98 -5.64 12.72
C ASN A 389 3.66 -4.91 13.01
N ILE A 390 3.59 -3.60 12.74
CA ILE A 390 2.34 -2.84 12.89
C ILE A 390 1.51 -3.09 11.64
N ASN A 391 0.30 -3.59 11.81
CA ASN A 391 -0.61 -3.61 10.68
C ASN A 391 -1.03 -2.17 10.36
N PRO A 392 -1.29 -1.88 9.09
CA PRO A 392 -1.98 -0.64 8.73
C PRO A 392 -3.18 -0.37 9.62
N LEU A 393 -3.34 0.89 9.95
CA LEU A 393 -4.56 1.40 10.55
C LEU A 393 -5.64 1.41 9.48
N GLN A 394 -6.34 0.29 9.31
CA GLN A 394 -7.55 0.26 8.51
C GLN A 394 -8.63 1.03 9.27
N GLN A 395 -8.88 2.28 8.87
CA GLN A 395 -10.02 3.03 9.36
C GLN A 395 -11.20 2.77 8.42
N SER A 396 -11.93 1.69 8.68
CA SER A 396 -13.22 1.48 8.04
C SER A 396 -14.20 2.48 8.63
N CYS A 397 -14.87 3.23 7.77
CA CYS A 397 -15.89 4.16 8.24
C CYS A 397 -17.03 3.38 8.95
N GLY A 398 -17.43 3.86 10.13
CA GLY A 398 -18.40 3.18 11.01
C GLY A 398 -17.82 2.12 11.95
N GLU A 399 -16.51 1.85 11.93
CA GLU A 399 -15.83 0.98 12.89
C GLU A 399 -15.15 1.80 14.01
N GLU A 400 -15.09 1.22 15.21
CA GLU A 400 -14.30 1.79 16.30
C GLU A 400 -12.81 1.71 15.94
N PHE A 401 -12.02 2.72 16.32
CA PHE A 401 -10.58 2.71 16.12
C PHE A 401 -9.97 1.43 16.72
N ALA A 402 -9.30 0.64 15.87
CA ALA A 402 -8.62 -0.58 16.26
C ALA A 402 -7.16 -0.53 15.80
N LEU A 403 -6.23 -0.62 16.75
CA LEU A 403 -4.82 -0.76 16.44
C LEU A 403 -4.46 -2.26 16.43
N THR A 404 -4.07 -2.78 15.27
CA THR A 404 -3.67 -4.19 15.15
C THR A 404 -2.18 -4.34 14.85
N ILE A 405 -1.58 -5.39 15.39
CA ILE A 405 -0.18 -5.76 15.17
C ILE A 405 -0.09 -7.22 14.78
N ASN A 406 0.98 -7.60 14.09
CA ASN A 406 1.31 -8.99 13.80
C ASN A 406 2.47 -9.44 14.70
N LEU A 407 2.24 -10.51 15.44
CA LEU A 407 3.30 -11.27 16.12
C LEU A 407 3.66 -12.46 15.24
N LYS A 408 4.92 -12.57 14.86
CA LYS A 408 5.45 -13.72 14.11
C LYS A 408 6.48 -14.46 14.95
N ASN A 409 6.43 -15.79 14.92
CA ASN A 409 7.46 -16.61 15.53
C ASN A 409 8.67 -16.74 14.60
N THR A 410 9.81 -16.18 15.01
CA THR A 410 11.09 -16.26 14.30
C THR A 410 12.05 -17.27 14.94
N GLY A 411 11.76 -17.71 16.18
CA GLY A 411 12.51 -18.73 16.90
C GLY A 411 12.12 -20.18 16.60
N ASN A 412 12.97 -21.13 16.99
CA ASN A 412 12.72 -22.56 16.75
C ASN A 412 11.57 -23.15 17.59
N ASN A 413 11.37 -22.65 18.80
CA ASN A 413 10.34 -23.15 19.69
C ASN A 413 9.01 -22.48 19.37
N THR A 414 7.92 -23.24 19.48
CA THR A 414 6.56 -22.69 19.42
C THR A 414 6.39 -21.60 20.48
N ILE A 415 5.89 -20.42 20.08
CA ILE A 415 5.52 -19.37 21.03
C ILE A 415 4.15 -19.73 21.62
N THR A 416 4.11 -19.87 22.94
CA THR A 416 2.90 -20.18 23.71
C THR A 416 2.40 -19.01 24.55
N ALA A 417 3.28 -18.06 24.83
CA ALA A 417 2.96 -16.81 25.50
C ALA A 417 3.95 -15.71 25.05
N ALA A 418 3.48 -14.47 24.94
CA ALA A 418 4.32 -13.31 24.70
C ALA A 418 3.81 -12.10 25.51
N GLU A 419 4.72 -11.31 26.07
CA GLU A 419 4.40 -10.00 26.66
C GLU A 419 4.90 -8.91 25.72
N ILE A 420 4.00 -8.04 25.27
CA ILE A 420 4.28 -6.99 24.29
C ILE A 420 4.08 -5.65 24.98
N SER A 421 5.12 -4.82 25.03
CA SER A 421 5.01 -3.45 25.50
C SER A 421 4.67 -2.55 24.31
N TYR A 422 3.75 -1.61 24.50
CA TYR A 422 3.42 -0.62 23.48
C TYR A 422 3.19 0.75 24.14
N THR A 423 3.54 1.81 23.42
CA THR A 423 3.40 3.21 23.83
C THR A 423 2.77 3.97 22.68
N LEU A 424 1.58 4.51 22.88
CA LEU A 424 0.96 5.46 21.95
C LEU A 424 1.18 6.87 22.50
N ASP A 425 1.98 7.66 21.79
CA ASP A 425 2.49 8.96 22.21
C ASP A 425 3.23 8.90 23.56
N GLU A 426 2.55 9.17 24.67
CA GLU A 426 3.10 9.13 26.03
C GLU A 426 2.47 8.03 26.91
N GLU A 427 1.43 7.35 26.42
CA GLU A 427 0.68 6.34 27.18
C GLU A 427 1.23 4.93 26.91
N ALA A 428 2.00 4.41 27.88
CA ALA A 428 2.57 3.06 27.83
C ALA A 428 1.65 2.01 28.47
N ALA A 429 1.53 0.86 27.82
CA ALA A 429 0.78 -0.30 28.28
C ALA A 429 1.47 -1.61 27.87
N VAL A 430 0.98 -2.73 28.41
CA VAL A 430 1.50 -4.07 28.13
C VAL A 430 0.34 -4.99 27.78
N TYR A 431 0.49 -5.72 26.68
CA TYR A 431 -0.42 -6.75 26.22
C TYR A 431 0.16 -8.13 26.46
N SER A 432 -0.65 -9.05 27.00
CA SER A 432 -0.24 -10.45 27.20
C SER A 432 -0.97 -11.35 26.21
N TRP A 433 -0.21 -11.91 25.26
CA TRP A 433 -0.71 -12.88 24.30
C TRP A 433 -0.48 -14.32 24.80
N THR A 434 -1.42 -15.22 24.52
CA THR A 434 -1.26 -16.66 24.73
C THR A 434 -1.86 -17.44 23.56
N GLY A 435 -1.21 -18.52 23.13
CA GLY A 435 -1.67 -19.34 22.02
C GLY A 435 -0.71 -20.48 21.70
N GLU A 436 -0.70 -20.92 20.45
CA GLU A 436 0.32 -21.81 19.88
C GLU A 436 0.69 -21.24 18.51
N LEU A 437 1.91 -20.71 18.39
CA LEU A 437 2.42 -20.11 17.14
C LEU A 437 3.70 -20.86 16.74
N GLU A 438 3.62 -21.71 15.73
CA GLU A 438 4.76 -22.49 15.23
C GLU A 438 5.79 -21.61 14.52
N ASN A 439 7.01 -22.12 14.32
CA ASN A 439 8.07 -21.36 13.64
C ASN A 439 7.59 -20.89 12.26
N GLY A 440 7.76 -19.59 12.00
CA GLY A 440 7.35 -18.95 10.75
C GLY A 440 5.88 -18.52 10.69
N GLU A 441 5.04 -18.93 11.64
CA GLU A 441 3.63 -18.51 11.70
C GLU A 441 3.49 -17.09 12.25
N THR A 442 2.43 -16.41 11.80
CA THR A 442 2.06 -15.06 12.21
C THR A 442 0.64 -15.05 12.75
N VAL A 443 0.39 -14.28 13.82
CA VAL A 443 -0.93 -14.01 14.38
C VAL A 443 -1.17 -12.50 14.47
N THR A 444 -2.37 -12.08 14.12
CA THR A 444 -2.81 -10.68 14.29
C THR A 444 -3.42 -10.48 15.68
N ILE A 445 -3.01 -9.41 16.35
CA ILE A 445 -3.40 -9.03 17.70
C ILE A 445 -3.98 -7.62 17.65
N GLU A 446 -5.16 -7.44 18.23
CA GLU A 446 -5.74 -6.11 18.46
C GLU A 446 -5.28 -5.59 19.83
N LEU A 447 -4.59 -4.45 19.83
CA LEU A 447 -4.11 -3.79 21.03
C LEU A 447 -5.24 -2.97 21.68
N PRO A 448 -5.43 -3.08 23.00
CA PRO A 448 -6.44 -2.29 23.70
C PRO A 448 -5.92 -0.86 23.88
N VAL A 449 -6.27 0.01 22.93
CA VAL A 449 -5.99 1.45 22.95
C VAL A 449 -7.30 2.23 22.88
N ALA A 450 -7.33 3.40 23.51
CA ALA A 450 -8.42 4.34 23.31
C ALA A 450 -8.27 5.02 21.94
N GLU A 451 -9.38 5.49 21.37
CA GLU A 451 -9.37 6.29 20.16
C GLU A 451 -8.53 7.57 20.36
N PRO A 452 -7.48 7.81 19.55
CA PRO A 452 -6.64 8.98 19.67
C PRO A 452 -7.36 10.25 19.17
N ALA A 453 -6.79 11.42 19.47
CA ALA A 453 -7.31 12.68 18.95
C ALA A 453 -7.02 12.80 17.44
N ALA A 454 -7.70 13.69 16.72
CA ALA A 454 -7.33 13.97 15.33
C ALA A 454 -5.92 14.59 15.27
N GLY A 455 -5.03 14.08 14.42
CA GLY A 455 -3.68 14.60 14.22
C GLY A 455 -2.60 13.54 14.06
N GLU A 456 -1.34 13.97 14.15
CA GLU A 456 -0.18 13.09 14.08
C GLU A 456 0.06 12.40 15.43
N HIS A 457 0.42 11.12 15.37
CA HIS A 457 0.67 10.23 16.49
C HIS A 457 1.91 9.38 16.26
N THR A 458 2.54 8.94 17.34
CA THR A 458 3.69 8.02 17.29
C THR A 458 3.38 6.78 18.12
N LEU A 459 3.42 5.60 17.48
CA LEU A 459 3.33 4.30 18.15
C LEU A 459 4.73 3.70 18.29
N SER A 460 5.07 3.22 19.48
CA SER A 460 6.28 2.43 19.72
C SER A 460 5.96 1.11 20.41
N LEU A 461 6.59 0.02 20.02
CA LEU A 461 6.34 -1.32 20.56
C LEU A 461 7.58 -2.19 20.58
N TYR A 462 7.64 -3.15 21.51
CA TYR A 462 8.68 -4.18 21.62
C TYR A 462 8.19 -5.41 22.39
N ILE A 463 8.84 -6.57 22.23
CA ILE A 463 8.53 -7.78 23.01
C ILE A 463 9.34 -7.75 24.31
N VAL A 464 8.64 -7.89 25.43
CA VAL A 464 9.25 -7.97 26.76
C VAL A 464 9.71 -9.40 27.03
N SER A 465 8.91 -10.39 26.65
CA SER A 465 9.24 -11.80 26.83
C SER A 465 8.51 -12.71 25.86
N VAL A 466 9.14 -13.83 25.51
CA VAL A 466 8.60 -14.95 24.73
C VAL A 466 8.69 -16.20 25.60
N ASN A 467 7.60 -16.97 25.73
CA ASN A 467 7.54 -18.18 26.55
C ASN A 467 7.97 -17.98 28.02
N ASN A 468 7.79 -16.77 28.57
CA ASN A 468 8.25 -16.34 29.90
C ASN A 468 9.80 -16.30 30.06
N THR A 469 10.53 -16.27 28.95
CA THR A 469 11.96 -15.98 28.89
C THR A 469 12.18 -14.66 28.16
N GLU A 470 13.33 -14.03 28.39
CA GLU A 470 13.72 -12.87 27.57
C GLU A 470 13.69 -13.26 26.10
N ASP A 471 13.20 -12.35 25.27
CA ASP A 471 13.36 -12.46 23.83
C ASP A 471 14.86 -12.45 23.50
N GLU A 472 15.31 -13.44 22.74
CA GLU A 472 16.74 -13.63 22.49
C GLU A 472 17.29 -12.67 21.43
N ALA A 473 16.43 -11.91 20.75
CA ALA A 473 16.76 -11.04 19.64
C ALA A 473 16.06 -9.66 19.67
N PRO A 474 16.20 -8.87 20.75
CA PRO A 474 15.37 -7.70 21.07
C PRO A 474 15.52 -6.47 20.16
N LEU A 475 16.15 -6.60 18.99
CA LEU A 475 16.25 -5.57 17.98
C LEU A 475 15.28 -5.80 16.81
N ASN A 476 14.80 -7.03 16.59
CA ASN A 476 13.86 -7.37 15.50
C ASN A 476 12.38 -7.18 15.87
N ASP A 477 12.12 -6.81 17.12
CA ASP A 477 10.80 -6.71 17.72
C ASP A 477 10.47 -5.27 18.14
N THR A 478 11.45 -4.38 18.12
CA THR A 478 11.33 -2.98 18.51
C THR A 478 10.98 -2.12 17.30
N ILE A 479 9.76 -1.57 17.27
CA ILE A 479 9.25 -0.73 16.18
C ILE A 479 8.79 0.60 16.72
N THR A 480 9.07 1.67 15.99
CA THR A 480 8.44 2.99 16.15
C THR A 480 7.89 3.44 14.80
N GLN A 481 6.63 3.85 14.76
CA GLN A 481 5.96 4.32 13.55
C GLN A 481 5.11 5.55 13.85
N ASP A 482 5.24 6.56 13.00
CA ASP A 482 4.38 7.74 12.99
C ASP A 482 3.16 7.49 12.08
N PHE A 483 2.00 7.96 12.49
CA PHE A 483 0.76 7.89 11.72
C PHE A 483 -0.13 9.11 11.97
N THR A 484 -1.02 9.42 11.03
CA THR A 484 -2.02 10.48 11.21
C THR A 484 -3.39 9.84 11.43
N TYR A 485 -4.07 10.23 12.50
CA TYR A 485 -5.45 9.83 12.76
C TYR A 485 -6.42 10.93 12.34
N THR A 486 -7.37 10.58 11.46
CA THR A 486 -8.44 11.49 11.03
C THR A 486 -9.79 10.85 11.38
N PRO A 487 -10.46 11.24 12.47
CA PRO A 487 -11.71 10.60 12.89
C PRO A 487 -12.80 10.79 11.82
N VAL A 488 -13.41 9.69 11.39
CA VAL A 488 -14.61 9.74 10.53
C VAL A 488 -15.84 10.02 11.40
N GLY A 489 -16.49 11.15 11.16
CA GLY A 489 -17.70 11.51 11.91
C GLY A 489 -18.88 10.55 11.61
N SER A 490 -19.60 10.14 12.65
CA SER A 490 -20.84 9.36 12.53
C SER A 490 -22.06 10.25 12.81
N TYR A 491 -23.01 10.25 11.86
CA TYR A 491 -24.15 11.15 11.86
C TYR A 491 -25.46 10.38 11.77
N ASN A 492 -26.35 10.65 12.73
CA ASN A 492 -27.69 10.06 12.74
C ASN A 492 -28.61 10.78 11.75
N THR A 493 -28.52 10.45 10.47
CA THR A 493 -29.31 11.10 9.42
C THR A 493 -29.71 10.11 8.32
N GLN A 494 -30.64 10.52 7.47
CA GLN A 494 -30.96 9.85 6.19
C GLN A 494 -30.84 10.83 5.02
N ALA A 495 -30.51 12.08 5.31
CA ALA A 495 -30.32 13.10 4.30
C ALA A 495 -29.29 14.16 4.74
N LEU A 496 -28.60 14.72 3.75
CA LEU A 496 -27.75 15.89 3.92
C LEU A 496 -28.33 17.10 3.20
N THR A 497 -28.04 18.27 3.72
CA THR A 497 -28.25 19.55 3.06
C THR A 497 -26.90 20.12 2.68
N VAL A 498 -26.64 20.20 1.37
CA VAL A 498 -25.44 20.79 0.78
C VAL A 498 -25.77 22.22 0.40
N THR A 499 -25.08 23.17 1.00
CA THR A 499 -25.21 24.61 0.72
C THR A 499 -23.91 25.10 0.12
N ILE A 500 -23.99 25.79 -1.02
CA ILE A 500 -22.82 26.34 -1.72
C ILE A 500 -23.12 27.78 -2.10
N LEU A 501 -22.27 28.70 -1.67
CA LEU A 501 -22.17 30.05 -2.23
C LEU A 501 -20.97 30.06 -3.16
N THR A 502 -21.20 30.21 -4.46
CA THR A 502 -20.11 30.36 -5.44
C THR A 502 -19.44 31.73 -5.31
N ASP A 503 -18.20 31.80 -5.76
CA ASP A 503 -17.44 33.03 -5.89
C ASP A 503 -17.66 33.67 -7.28
N GLY A 504 -16.73 34.51 -7.74
CA GLY A 504 -16.85 35.18 -9.03
C GLY A 504 -16.79 34.28 -10.27
N TRP A 505 -16.60 32.96 -10.09
CA TRP A 505 -16.47 31.96 -11.15
C TRP A 505 -17.23 30.68 -10.76
N GLY A 506 -18.56 30.70 -10.85
CA GLY A 506 -19.38 29.57 -10.43
C GLY A 506 -19.30 28.35 -11.35
N ASP A 507 -18.85 28.53 -12.61
CA ASP A 507 -18.90 27.50 -13.65
C ASP A 507 -17.83 26.40 -13.50
N GLU A 508 -16.88 26.60 -12.59
CA GLU A 508 -15.84 25.65 -12.22
C GLU A 508 -16.10 24.88 -10.91
N THR A 509 -17.14 25.27 -10.16
CA THR A 509 -17.50 24.59 -8.91
C THR A 509 -18.39 23.37 -9.17
N TYR A 510 -17.94 22.21 -8.71
CA TYR A 510 -18.71 20.95 -8.69
C TYR A 510 -18.63 20.32 -7.31
N TRP A 511 -19.59 19.45 -6.98
CA TRP A 511 -19.49 18.59 -5.80
C TRP A 511 -20.11 17.24 -6.07
N GLY A 512 -19.71 16.24 -5.28
CA GLY A 512 -20.22 14.88 -5.34
C GLY A 512 -20.37 14.27 -3.95
N VAL A 513 -21.25 13.28 -3.84
CA VAL A 513 -21.24 12.33 -2.72
C VAL A 513 -20.96 10.95 -3.32
N LEU A 514 -19.91 10.32 -2.84
CA LEU A 514 -19.48 8.97 -3.21
C LEU A 514 -19.90 7.98 -2.13
N ASP A 515 -20.26 6.74 -2.48
CA ASP A 515 -20.47 5.66 -1.52
C ASP A 515 -19.15 5.00 -1.09
N ALA A 516 -19.24 3.97 -0.24
CA ALA A 516 -18.08 3.22 0.24
C ALA A 516 -17.29 2.48 -0.85
N ASN A 517 -17.84 2.33 -2.06
CA ASN A 517 -17.16 1.74 -3.21
C ASN A 517 -16.68 2.82 -4.19
N GLU A 518 -16.67 4.09 -3.77
CA GLU A 518 -16.39 5.27 -4.59
C GLU A 518 -17.37 5.45 -5.76
N GLU A 519 -18.56 4.83 -5.70
CA GLU A 519 -19.59 5.04 -6.71
C GLU A 519 -20.33 6.35 -6.44
N LEU A 520 -20.49 7.17 -7.48
CA LEU A 520 -21.17 8.45 -7.38
C LEU A 520 -22.66 8.26 -7.05
N VAL A 521 -23.05 8.64 -5.83
CA VAL A 521 -24.43 8.63 -5.35
C VAL A 521 -25.20 9.80 -5.92
N THR A 522 -24.60 11.00 -5.84
CA THR A 522 -25.17 12.24 -6.35
C THR A 522 -24.07 13.26 -6.64
N TYR A 523 -24.40 14.30 -7.40
CA TYR A 523 -23.50 15.41 -7.69
C TYR A 523 -24.28 16.70 -8.01
N GLY A 524 -23.58 17.82 -7.94
CA GLY A 524 -24.09 19.13 -8.36
C GLY A 524 -23.03 19.96 -9.09
N GLY A 525 -23.47 21.10 -9.62
CA GLY A 525 -22.69 21.95 -10.53
C GLY A 525 -22.86 21.61 -12.02
N PRO A 526 -22.29 22.41 -12.94
CA PRO A 526 -21.68 23.71 -12.67
C PRO A 526 -22.73 24.75 -12.25
N TYR A 527 -22.28 25.85 -11.65
CA TYR A 527 -23.14 26.87 -11.07
C TYR A 527 -22.95 28.25 -11.73
N ASP A 528 -23.84 29.21 -11.41
CA ASP A 528 -23.67 30.61 -11.80
C ASP A 528 -22.83 31.35 -10.75
N ASP A 529 -22.15 32.42 -11.16
CA ASP A 529 -21.31 33.26 -10.29
C ASP A 529 -22.11 33.91 -9.14
N ASP A 530 -21.45 34.15 -8.00
CA ASP A 530 -21.95 34.88 -6.83
C ASP A 530 -23.35 34.43 -6.33
N THR A 531 -23.67 33.14 -6.46
CA THR A 531 -25.02 32.61 -6.24
C THR A 531 -25.05 31.52 -5.17
N LEU A 532 -26.07 31.58 -4.30
CA LEU A 532 -26.30 30.58 -3.26
C LEU A 532 -27.20 29.45 -3.77
N TYR A 533 -26.69 28.23 -3.69
CA TYR A 533 -27.38 26.99 -3.97
C TYR A 533 -27.58 26.19 -2.69
N THR A 534 -28.71 25.49 -2.60
CA THR A 534 -29.01 24.59 -1.50
C THR A 534 -29.72 23.37 -2.06
N GLU A 535 -29.15 22.20 -1.82
CA GLU A 535 -29.63 20.92 -2.30
C GLU A 535 -29.75 19.94 -1.13
N THR A 536 -30.77 19.08 -1.19
CA THR A 536 -30.98 18.03 -0.19
C THR A 536 -30.78 16.67 -0.85
N VAL A 537 -29.91 15.86 -0.24
CA VAL A 537 -29.48 14.56 -0.74
C VAL A 537 -29.96 13.49 0.23
N GLU A 538 -30.72 12.51 -0.26
CA GLU A 538 -31.07 11.33 0.53
C GLU A 538 -29.93 10.30 0.45
N LEU A 539 -29.60 9.69 1.59
CA LEU A 539 -28.53 8.71 1.74
C LEU A 539 -29.08 7.44 2.37
N GLU A 540 -28.51 6.30 2.01
CA GLU A 540 -28.81 5.04 2.68
C GLU A 540 -28.15 5.00 4.06
N ILE A 541 -28.75 4.27 4.98
CA ILE A 541 -28.28 4.15 6.36
C ILE A 541 -27.27 3.03 6.50
N SER A 542 -26.48 3.10 7.56
CA SER A 542 -25.40 2.15 7.85
C SER A 542 -24.39 2.06 6.71
N GLN A 543 -24.13 3.20 6.07
CA GLN A 543 -23.21 3.33 4.94
C GLN A 543 -22.23 4.48 5.14
N CYS A 544 -21.09 4.32 4.47
CA CYS A 544 -20.05 5.33 4.39
C CYS A 544 -20.20 6.14 3.13
N TYR A 545 -19.96 7.43 3.28
CA TYR A 545 -19.97 8.35 2.18
C TYR A 545 -18.78 9.30 2.26
N THR A 546 -18.34 9.78 1.10
CA THR A 546 -17.36 10.86 0.98
C THR A 546 -18.02 12.02 0.27
N PHE A 547 -18.05 13.18 0.91
CA PHE A 547 -18.38 14.43 0.23
C PHE A 547 -17.12 14.98 -0.42
N VAL A 548 -17.21 15.31 -1.70
CA VAL A 548 -16.11 15.87 -2.49
C VAL A 548 -16.57 17.20 -3.06
N ILE A 549 -15.76 18.25 -2.91
CA ILE A 549 -15.93 19.51 -3.62
C ILE A 549 -14.74 19.73 -4.56
N ILE A 550 -15.02 20.28 -5.74
CA ILE A 550 -14.07 20.44 -6.83
C ILE A 550 -14.17 21.86 -7.36
N ASP A 551 -13.00 22.45 -7.57
CA ASP A 551 -12.78 23.71 -8.26
C ASP A 551 -11.83 23.47 -9.45
N GLN A 552 -12.28 23.72 -10.68
CA GLN A 552 -11.53 23.33 -11.88
C GLN A 552 -10.30 24.20 -12.15
N ALA A 553 -10.26 25.48 -11.76
CA ALA A 553 -9.05 26.30 -11.88
C ALA A 553 -8.02 26.04 -10.76
N GLY A 554 -8.48 25.54 -9.61
CA GLY A 554 -7.66 25.16 -8.48
C GLY A 554 -7.24 26.30 -7.56
N ASP A 555 -7.94 27.43 -7.62
CA ASP A 555 -7.83 28.55 -6.68
C ASP A 555 -8.89 28.50 -5.57
N GLY A 556 -9.85 27.59 -5.67
CA GLY A 556 -10.91 27.41 -4.69
C GLY A 556 -11.94 28.53 -4.74
N MET A 557 -12.93 28.49 -3.84
CA MET A 557 -14.05 29.45 -3.86
C MET A 557 -13.87 30.65 -2.90
N CYS A 558 -12.69 30.80 -2.31
CA CYS A 558 -12.30 31.92 -1.44
C CYS A 558 -10.78 32.12 -1.54
N CYS A 559 -10.22 33.33 -1.48
CA CYS A 559 -10.80 34.59 -1.03
C CYS A 559 -10.42 35.79 -1.93
N ASP A 560 -9.61 35.54 -2.95
CA ASP A 560 -9.06 36.58 -3.82
C ASP A 560 -10.04 36.97 -4.94
N PHE A 561 -10.97 36.08 -5.31
CA PHE A 561 -11.93 36.26 -6.42
C PHE A 561 -13.40 36.22 -6.00
N GLY A 562 -13.68 36.06 -4.71
CA GLY A 562 -15.00 36.15 -4.08
C GLY A 562 -14.98 35.54 -2.69
N GLU A 563 -16.07 35.68 -1.94
CA GLU A 563 -16.21 35.11 -0.57
C GLU A 563 -17.19 33.94 -0.62
N GLY A 564 -16.92 32.97 -1.49
CA GLY A 564 -17.67 31.74 -1.62
C GLY A 564 -17.36 30.75 -0.49
N TYR A 565 -18.26 29.81 -0.26
CA TYR A 565 -18.11 28.75 0.73
C TYR A 565 -19.04 27.58 0.44
N TYR A 566 -18.75 26.43 1.05
CA TYR A 566 -19.68 25.32 1.15
C TYR A 566 -19.94 24.94 2.60
N GLU A 567 -21.14 24.43 2.85
CA GLU A 567 -21.55 23.87 4.14
C GLU A 567 -22.46 22.66 3.90
N VAL A 568 -22.05 21.50 4.43
CA VAL A 568 -22.79 20.25 4.39
C VAL A 568 -23.28 19.95 5.79
N THR A 569 -24.60 19.84 5.94
CA THR A 569 -25.24 19.59 7.25
C THR A 569 -26.18 18.40 7.20
N THR A 570 -26.36 17.72 8.33
CA THR A 570 -27.49 16.82 8.55
C THR A 570 -28.81 17.60 8.57
N ILE A 571 -29.95 16.91 8.47
CA ILE A 571 -31.27 17.54 8.48
C ILE A 571 -31.58 18.33 9.78
N ASP A 572 -30.92 17.98 10.90
CA ASP A 572 -31.05 18.69 12.18
C ASP A 572 -30.07 19.85 12.35
N GLY A 573 -29.25 20.13 11.32
CA GLY A 573 -28.31 21.25 11.26
C GLY A 573 -26.95 20.97 11.88
N THR A 574 -26.60 19.70 12.14
CA THR A 574 -25.24 19.33 12.55
C THR A 574 -24.32 19.41 11.33
N VAL A 575 -23.19 20.11 11.47
CA VAL A 575 -22.22 20.28 10.37
C VAL A 575 -21.43 18.97 10.17
N VAL A 576 -21.44 18.48 8.94
CA VAL A 576 -20.67 17.32 8.47
C VAL A 576 -19.35 17.79 7.86
N ALA A 577 -19.41 18.78 6.98
CA ALA A 577 -18.24 19.40 6.35
C ALA A 577 -18.52 20.88 6.08
N SER A 578 -17.51 21.74 6.12
CA SER A 578 -17.62 23.13 5.68
C SER A 578 -16.25 23.69 5.32
N GLY A 579 -16.22 24.58 4.33
CA GLY A 579 -14.97 25.11 3.82
C GLY A 579 -15.17 26.15 2.73
N GLY A 580 -14.09 26.45 2.04
CA GLY A 580 -14.08 27.44 0.95
C GLY A 580 -12.68 27.83 0.49
N SER A 581 -11.66 27.60 1.32
CA SER A 581 -10.26 27.77 0.93
C SER A 581 -9.61 26.40 0.75
N PHE A 582 -9.58 25.94 -0.51
CA PHE A 582 -8.94 24.71 -0.94
C PHE A 582 -8.30 24.92 -2.32
N GLY A 583 -7.50 23.96 -2.80
CA GLY A 583 -6.93 24.01 -4.15
C GLY A 583 -7.93 23.55 -5.20
N ALA A 584 -7.61 22.49 -5.94
CA ALA A 584 -8.54 21.90 -6.91
C ALA A 584 -9.66 21.06 -6.28
N THR A 585 -9.45 20.51 -5.08
CA THR A 585 -10.43 19.66 -4.42
C THR A 585 -10.25 19.63 -2.91
N GLU A 586 -11.33 19.32 -2.21
CA GLU A 586 -11.37 19.00 -0.79
C GLU A 586 -12.40 17.90 -0.54
N GLU A 587 -12.09 16.99 0.39
CA GLU A 587 -12.90 15.80 0.68
C GLU A 587 -13.18 15.66 2.17
N THR A 588 -14.34 15.09 2.51
CA THR A 588 -14.70 14.74 3.89
C THR A 588 -15.51 13.45 3.92
N SER A 589 -14.96 12.44 4.59
CA SER A 589 -15.62 11.15 4.82
C SER A 589 -16.52 11.20 6.06
N PHE A 590 -17.67 10.55 5.99
CA PHE A 590 -18.63 10.47 7.09
C PHE A 590 -19.45 9.17 7.04
N TYR A 591 -19.88 8.70 8.21
CA TYR A 591 -20.78 7.55 8.35
C TYR A 591 -22.20 8.04 8.59
N VAL A 592 -23.15 7.43 7.88
CA VAL A 592 -24.58 7.66 8.08
C VAL A 592 -25.15 6.51 8.88
N ASP A 593 -25.61 6.80 10.09
CA ASP A 593 -26.26 5.83 10.98
C ASP A 593 -27.70 6.23 11.29
N THR A 594 -28.47 5.30 11.87
CA THR A 594 -29.73 5.61 12.54
C THR A 594 -29.79 4.88 13.88
N THR A 595 -29.30 5.53 14.93
CA THR A 595 -29.78 5.22 16.27
C THR A 595 -31.09 6.01 16.49
N LEU A 596 -32.25 5.35 16.32
CA LEU A 596 -33.52 5.92 16.73
C LEU A 596 -33.43 6.25 18.23
N GLY A 597 -33.43 7.53 18.56
CA GLY A 597 -33.52 7.95 19.95
C GLY A 597 -34.75 7.31 20.58
N ASN A 598 -34.62 6.80 21.82
CA ASN A 598 -35.72 6.18 22.59
C ASN A 598 -37.04 6.98 22.53
N ASN A 599 -36.96 8.30 22.35
CA ASN A 599 -38.12 9.19 22.29
C ASN A 599 -38.94 9.05 20.99
N ASP A 600 -38.29 8.85 19.83
CA ASP A 600 -38.98 8.77 18.55
C ASP A 600 -39.69 7.42 18.41
N PHE A 601 -39.02 6.32 18.78
CA PHE A 601 -39.64 4.98 18.83
C PHE A 601 -40.86 4.93 19.78
N VAL A 602 -40.77 5.56 20.97
CA VAL A 602 -41.88 5.62 21.93
C VAL A 602 -43.03 6.47 21.39
N TYR A 603 -42.74 7.55 20.65
CA TYR A 603 -43.74 8.45 20.08
C TYR A 603 -44.49 7.80 18.91
N GLU A 604 -43.78 7.16 17.98
CA GLU A 604 -44.36 6.48 16.82
C GLU A 604 -45.25 5.30 17.21
N ASN A 605 -44.76 4.45 18.12
CA ASN A 605 -45.49 3.28 18.64
C ASN A 605 -46.49 3.64 19.75
N GLY A 606 -46.54 4.91 20.17
CA GLY A 606 -47.47 5.40 21.19
C GLY A 606 -47.41 4.66 22.52
N ILE A 607 -46.21 4.21 22.92
CA ILE A 607 -46.02 3.37 24.12
C ILE A 607 -46.23 4.20 25.39
N LYS A 608 -47.13 3.76 26.26
CA LYS A 608 -47.45 4.45 27.53
C LYS A 608 -47.60 3.46 28.68
N LEU A 609 -47.06 3.81 29.84
CA LEU A 609 -47.26 3.06 31.08
C LEU A 609 -48.33 3.72 31.95
N TYR A 610 -49.33 2.93 32.40
CA TYR A 610 -50.40 3.46 33.25
C TYR A 610 -51.01 2.42 34.20
N PRO A 611 -51.44 2.83 35.41
CA PRO A 611 -51.14 4.11 36.03
C PRO A 611 -49.66 4.20 36.44
N ASN A 612 -49.03 5.34 36.19
CA ASN A 612 -47.67 5.62 36.66
C ASN A 612 -47.71 6.94 37.45
N PRO A 613 -47.55 6.94 38.79
CA PRO A 613 -47.15 5.82 39.64
C PRO A 613 -48.19 4.68 39.78
N THR A 614 -47.72 3.45 40.06
CA THR A 614 -48.55 2.26 40.32
C THR A 614 -48.46 1.80 41.78
N ASN A 615 -49.52 1.14 42.28
CA ASN A 615 -49.55 0.48 43.60
C ASN A 615 -49.51 -1.06 43.52
N SER A 616 -50.00 -1.64 42.42
CA SER A 616 -50.21 -3.10 42.31
C SER A 616 -50.21 -3.62 40.88
N ILE A 617 -50.63 -2.81 39.90
CA ILE A 617 -50.67 -3.20 38.49
C ILE A 617 -50.17 -2.04 37.64
N ILE A 618 -49.21 -2.30 36.75
CA ILE A 618 -48.81 -1.37 35.68
C ILE A 618 -49.20 -1.99 34.34
N ASN A 619 -49.82 -1.20 33.48
CA ASN A 619 -50.24 -1.63 32.14
C ASN A 619 -49.38 -0.94 31.08
N ILE A 620 -49.06 -1.67 30.03
CA ILE A 620 -48.41 -1.17 28.82
C ILE A 620 -49.52 -0.91 27.77
N SER A 621 -49.66 0.34 27.32
CA SER A 621 -50.50 0.73 26.17
C SER A 621 -49.61 0.93 24.96
N ILE A 622 -49.99 0.37 23.82
CA ILE A 622 -49.27 0.47 22.54
C ILE A 622 -50.30 0.85 21.46
N LYS A 623 -49.90 1.69 20.50
CA LYS A 623 -50.73 2.08 19.37
C LYS A 623 -50.93 0.89 18.42
N ASN A 624 -52.03 0.84 17.68
CA ASN A 624 -52.31 -0.17 16.65
C ASN A 624 -52.51 -1.64 17.09
N ASN A 625 -52.58 -1.94 18.39
CA ASN A 625 -52.84 -3.31 18.89
C ASN A 625 -51.77 -4.36 18.51
N GLU A 626 -50.61 -3.95 18.02
CA GLU A 626 -49.46 -4.83 17.84
C GLU A 626 -48.89 -5.20 19.21
N LEU A 627 -48.75 -6.50 19.45
CA LEU A 627 -48.19 -7.01 20.69
C LEU A 627 -46.66 -6.96 20.61
N PRO A 628 -45.97 -6.49 21.66
CA PRO A 628 -44.53 -6.59 21.75
C PRO A 628 -44.11 -8.06 21.79
N GLU A 629 -42.85 -8.34 21.47
CA GLU A 629 -42.28 -9.68 21.59
C GLU A 629 -42.04 -10.02 23.07
N SER A 630 -41.46 -9.07 23.82
CA SER A 630 -41.16 -9.25 25.23
C SER A 630 -41.05 -7.94 26.01
N TYR A 631 -40.96 -8.04 27.34
CA TYR A 631 -40.50 -6.95 28.19
C TYR A 631 -39.58 -7.44 29.30
N THR A 632 -38.70 -6.56 29.77
CA THR A 632 -37.82 -6.77 30.92
C THR A 632 -37.89 -5.57 31.87
N ILE A 633 -38.09 -5.83 33.17
CA ILE A 633 -38.14 -4.79 34.22
C ILE A 633 -36.86 -4.83 35.05
N TYR A 634 -36.24 -3.66 35.22
CA TYR A 634 -35.06 -3.42 36.03
C TYR A 634 -35.40 -2.56 37.24
N ASN A 635 -34.72 -2.81 38.36
CA ASN A 635 -34.70 -1.85 39.48
C ASN A 635 -33.71 -0.71 39.19
N ASN A 636 -33.61 0.26 40.11
CA ASN A 636 -32.68 1.39 39.98
C ASN A 636 -31.19 1.04 40.03
N LEU A 637 -30.83 -0.22 40.34
CA LEU A 637 -29.46 -0.74 40.32
C LEU A 637 -29.16 -1.53 39.02
N GLY A 638 -30.09 -1.57 38.06
CA GLY A 638 -29.94 -2.32 36.81
C GLY A 638 -30.18 -3.83 36.94
N GLN A 639 -30.67 -4.31 38.08
CA GLN A 639 -30.97 -5.74 38.26
C GLN A 639 -32.34 -6.09 37.68
N VAL A 640 -32.42 -7.20 36.94
CA VAL A 640 -33.69 -7.72 36.40
C VAL A 640 -34.59 -8.21 37.54
N VAL A 641 -35.81 -7.68 37.58
CA VAL A 641 -36.83 -7.98 38.60
C VAL A 641 -37.96 -8.83 38.02
N ALA A 642 -38.25 -8.67 36.73
CA ALA A 642 -39.18 -9.51 35.98
C ALA A 642 -38.87 -9.46 34.48
N GLN A 643 -39.20 -10.54 33.77
CA GLN A 643 -39.10 -10.64 32.32
C GLN A 643 -40.21 -11.56 31.82
N SER A 644 -40.82 -11.25 30.68
CA SER A 644 -41.82 -12.12 30.05
C SER A 644 -41.89 -11.90 28.55
N GLU A 645 -42.10 -12.98 27.81
CA GLU A 645 -42.61 -12.93 26.45
C GLU A 645 -44.09 -12.49 26.46
N VAL A 646 -44.51 -11.79 25.40
CA VAL A 646 -45.87 -11.27 25.26
C VAL A 646 -46.57 -11.99 24.11
N ASN A 647 -47.36 -13.00 24.48
CA ASN A 647 -48.10 -13.84 23.53
C ASN A 647 -49.59 -13.46 23.46
N SER A 648 -50.06 -12.58 24.34
CA SER A 648 -51.44 -12.09 24.41
C SER A 648 -51.53 -10.74 25.11
N VAL A 649 -52.65 -10.02 24.91
CA VAL A 649 -52.93 -8.74 25.58
C VAL A 649 -52.94 -8.83 27.10
N ASP A 650 -53.22 -10.01 27.67
CA ASP A 650 -53.21 -10.22 29.12
C ASP A 650 -51.79 -10.07 29.71
N ASN A 651 -50.74 -10.29 28.90
CA ASN A 651 -49.35 -10.12 29.32
C ASN A 651 -48.93 -8.64 29.44
N LEU A 652 -49.72 -7.70 28.93
CA LEU A 652 -49.47 -6.26 29.04
C LEU A 652 -49.91 -5.67 30.40
N SER A 653 -50.53 -6.48 31.26
CA SER A 653 -50.92 -6.10 32.62
C SER A 653 -50.02 -6.80 33.65
N ILE A 654 -49.13 -6.03 34.27
CA ILE A 654 -48.04 -6.56 35.10
C ILE A 654 -48.36 -6.34 36.57
N ASN A 655 -48.40 -7.42 37.36
CA ASN A 655 -48.59 -7.34 38.80
C ASN A 655 -47.27 -6.93 39.49
N THR A 656 -47.28 -5.73 40.08
CA THR A 656 -46.13 -5.14 40.78
C THR A 656 -46.27 -5.19 42.31
N SER A 657 -47.27 -5.89 42.85
CA SER A 657 -47.50 -5.93 44.31
C SER A 657 -46.34 -6.52 45.12
N ALA A 658 -45.52 -7.37 44.50
CA ALA A 658 -44.33 -7.95 45.13
C ALA A 658 -43.10 -7.00 45.10
N TYR A 659 -43.17 -5.90 44.34
CA TYR A 659 -42.04 -5.00 44.16
C TYR A 659 -41.96 -4.02 45.34
N SER A 660 -40.73 -3.73 45.78
CA SER A 660 -40.49 -2.69 46.79
C SER A 660 -40.78 -1.30 46.21
N ASN A 661 -41.13 -0.35 47.06
CA ASN A 661 -41.38 1.03 46.64
C ASN A 661 -40.10 1.64 46.07
N GLY A 662 -40.20 2.30 44.91
CA GLY A 662 -39.03 2.84 44.22
C GLY A 662 -39.23 3.12 42.74
N ILE A 663 -38.13 3.43 42.07
CA ILE A 663 -38.05 3.68 40.63
C ILE A 663 -37.66 2.38 39.92
N TYR A 664 -38.38 2.08 38.84
CA TYR A 664 -38.13 0.94 37.97
C TYR A 664 -38.10 1.40 36.52
N PHE A 665 -37.41 0.63 35.69
CA PHE A 665 -37.32 0.81 34.25
C PHE A 665 -37.86 -0.44 33.57
N ILE A 666 -38.69 -0.29 32.55
CA ILE A 666 -39.19 -1.39 31.73
C ILE A 666 -38.70 -1.21 30.30
N LYS A 667 -37.90 -2.17 29.83
CA LYS A 667 -37.50 -2.33 28.44
C LYS A 667 -38.57 -3.17 27.73
N ILE A 668 -39.05 -2.72 26.58
CA ILE A 668 -40.09 -3.38 25.78
C ILE A 668 -39.51 -3.59 24.38
N ASP A 669 -39.59 -4.81 23.87
CA ASP A 669 -39.06 -5.20 22.56
C ASP A 669 -40.21 -5.41 21.54
N ILE A 670 -40.14 -4.76 20.37
CA ILE A 670 -41.13 -4.83 19.28
C ILE A 670 -40.37 -4.90 17.95
N GLU A 671 -40.62 -5.94 17.14
CA GLU A 671 -40.03 -6.12 15.81
C GLU A 671 -38.49 -5.98 15.79
N GLY A 672 -37.81 -6.59 16.76
CA GLY A 672 -36.35 -6.51 16.91
C GLY A 672 -35.79 -5.18 17.42
N GLN A 673 -36.65 -4.18 17.70
CA GLN A 673 -36.28 -2.91 18.31
C GLN A 673 -36.71 -2.84 19.78
N SER A 674 -36.16 -1.92 20.57
CA SER A 674 -36.47 -1.83 21.99
C SER A 674 -36.57 -0.41 22.53
N ALA A 675 -37.47 -0.18 23.50
CA ALA A 675 -37.53 1.07 24.25
C ALA A 675 -37.63 0.90 25.75
N THR A 676 -37.03 1.83 26.50
CA THR A 676 -37.01 1.81 27.96
C THR A 676 -37.82 2.96 28.54
N LEU A 677 -38.86 2.62 29.33
CA LEU A 677 -39.70 3.59 30.03
C LEU A 677 -39.54 3.48 31.55
N LYS A 678 -39.61 4.62 32.23
CA LYS A 678 -39.53 4.70 33.70
C LYS A 678 -40.93 4.64 34.33
N PHE A 679 -41.10 3.84 35.39
CA PHE A 679 -42.28 3.91 36.27
C PHE A 679 -41.92 3.92 37.75
N ILE A 680 -42.85 4.43 38.56
CA ILE A 680 -42.72 4.56 40.01
C ILE A 680 -43.68 3.58 40.69
N LYS A 681 -43.16 2.76 41.62
CA LYS A 681 -43.94 1.90 42.52
C LYS A 681 -44.08 2.59 43.89
N ASN A 682 -45.33 2.84 44.29
CA ASN A 682 -45.69 3.45 45.58
C ASN A 682 -46.08 2.44 46.65
#